data_AF-A0A3M2A4A8-F1
#
_entry.id   AF-A0A3M2A4A8-F1
#
_cell.length_a   1.000
_cell.length_b   1.000
_cell.length_c   1.000
_cell.angle_alpha   90.00
_cell.angle_beta   90.00
_cell.angle_gamma   90.00
#
_symmetry.space_group_name_H-M   'P 1'
#
loop_
_entity.id
_entity.type
_entity.pdbx_description
1 polymer ?
#
loop_
_entity_poly.entity_id
_entity_poly.type
_entity_poly.pdbx_seq_one_letter_code
_entity_poly.pdbx_strand_id
1 'polypeptide(L)'
;MAASRQRHLGAYLVAVAAVFVLVAAWWGETGRVYVVPDPPPRHLCAGGTTTVEAWVLAGPGVSLDGAEGDRLSHRTWVGGAVRDGPRSAVPPGVATMRPVRTELRIEAPSVPGAARILPAAVREGVRWYATGLAPFVVDVGPPAGRFAVTAGPPPTTGPAGAPVELRFDLRNEGCRPWDPARGDTVGVRFVSPADGRVLGEGRLLLPGKVAPGQGATVVGAVELPAEPGSVCIDVAPVLSDTGWGMADPGASARSCGHRVLPPAVAVAVEAASTAGPAVAGERLPLRVVLRNTGREPFVPGRDRIGVQIEVDGKVRDPGARLDVARRVEPGERVEGTVEVPLPADAAGRVLVVRPGLVREGVQWAVCTEGCDRAALRLVPAPPRLAYAAQALAASPWAFVGGDLRVAVRLVNAGTEPWDPARGDVLGVRVRAGDGLPTEHRLPLPAAVAPGADVWVVGALPAPTEPGAYRLEAQPLREGERWFPSVARGAVVATGRTIPMAPSLFALTVVAAVIARRRPYAPMLAVAWTLALLSAERSVVEAAGIRPWPEHGRVVLGLALLAGVLRWGAGRRRGVRSVAFAAALVGASVVTADGALLRVFGSVLGPEHLLAWRQIPDVADSAAALAARAPHGALALVLVAALEVTSRRADPGRRPWLRPVLGTLALASVVLVGPLGRAITGPEARRIYDGRQLVARYGAFGAHVLRTVQGLRYGGRVPLPEGGIAAVRRRLEERRLPRPPAFGAGRGYDVVMIQAEALADWVLDAEVGGRPVVPTLRRWAREGTSLPLLDQTADGNTSDAELLALASLYPLERGAAAFLRADVPHHTLAHVLRAAGYTTISAHPFRGTFWNRVRTHPAYGFETSWFEDDFAAGPVVGWGLSDGAFLGQLAERISSRPSPIFVYAITLGLHHPYGAFPPHLAELDLPPEIEDTPLGNYLQAAAHLDRALADLERRLRAAGRWERTLVVVFGDHDPRLPPGPRPAEIVGVDEGPAGLPRVPFVLRGPPRLAAARTVAGQIDIAPTVLDVLGLDPPPTMLGTSILRPSARPSWVPRRGVVGRDRVLRWRDGAAECLDLSGRRRPREACAELSAQAAEARDLSRWLLDHGAGRVLAGSGAPGRAPARTAPSP
;
A
#
# COMPACT_ATOMS: atom_id res chain seq x y z
N MET A 1 -24.14 -31.95 26.28
CA MET A 1 -24.78 -33.11 26.96
C MET A 1 -25.60 -34.01 26.02
N ALA A 2 -26.34 -33.51 25.04
CA ALA A 2 -27.03 -34.36 24.05
C ALA A 2 -26.07 -35.16 23.12
N ALA A 3 -24.97 -34.53 22.71
CA ALA A 3 -23.93 -35.18 21.88
C ALA A 3 -23.14 -36.27 22.63
N SER A 4 -23.01 -36.22 23.96
CA SER A 4 -22.37 -37.30 24.72
C SER A 4 -23.33 -38.48 24.94
N ARG A 5 -24.64 -38.24 25.17
CA ARG A 5 -25.65 -39.31 25.24
C ARG A 5 -25.79 -40.09 23.92
N GLN A 6 -25.67 -39.45 22.75
CA GLN A 6 -25.71 -40.14 21.46
C GLN A 6 -24.47 -41.03 21.20
N ARG A 7 -23.28 -40.59 21.63
CA ARG A 7 -22.05 -41.42 21.52
C ARG A 7 -22.12 -42.70 22.35
N HIS A 8 -22.82 -42.69 23.48
CA HIS A 8 -23.03 -43.89 24.30
C HIS A 8 -24.06 -44.86 23.70
N LEU A 9 -25.05 -44.37 22.96
CA LEU A 9 -26.06 -45.23 22.29
C LEU A 9 -25.46 -46.00 21.11
N GLY A 10 -24.59 -45.36 20.32
CA GLY A 10 -23.86 -46.01 19.22
C GLY A 10 -22.91 -47.10 19.71
N ALA A 11 -22.15 -46.84 20.78
CA ALA A 11 -21.30 -47.85 21.42
C ALA A 11 -22.10 -49.03 22.00
N TYR A 12 -23.30 -48.77 22.55
CA TYR A 12 -24.20 -49.80 23.07
C TYR A 12 -24.78 -50.68 21.95
N LEU A 13 -25.21 -50.09 20.83
CA LEU A 13 -25.70 -50.83 19.65
C LEU A 13 -24.59 -51.64 18.99
N VAL A 14 -23.34 -51.17 18.99
CA VAL A 14 -22.17 -51.94 18.52
C VAL A 14 -21.86 -53.10 19.45
N ALA A 15 -21.96 -52.92 20.78
CA ALA A 15 -21.81 -54.03 21.73
C ALA A 15 -22.90 -55.09 21.54
N VAL A 16 -24.15 -54.68 21.32
CA VAL A 16 -25.27 -55.59 21.00
C VAL A 16 -25.06 -56.28 19.65
N ALA A 17 -24.63 -55.56 18.61
CA ALA A 17 -24.32 -56.15 17.31
C ALA A 17 -23.13 -57.12 17.36
N ALA A 18 -22.09 -56.82 18.16
CA ALA A 18 -20.96 -57.72 18.38
C ALA A 18 -21.38 -59.00 19.11
N VAL A 19 -22.30 -58.91 20.08
CA VAL A 19 -22.91 -60.08 20.74
C VAL A 19 -23.76 -60.88 19.75
N PHE A 20 -24.57 -60.24 18.91
CA PHE A 20 -25.35 -60.91 17.86
C PHE A 20 -24.44 -61.60 16.82
N VAL A 21 -23.30 -61.00 16.48
CA VAL A 21 -22.32 -61.58 15.55
C VAL A 21 -21.56 -62.76 16.18
N LEU A 22 -21.24 -62.71 17.48
CA LEU A 22 -20.69 -63.85 18.22
C LEU A 22 -21.70 -65.00 18.33
N VAL A 23 -22.98 -64.69 18.57
CA VAL A 23 -24.07 -65.69 18.60
C VAL A 23 -24.35 -66.27 17.21
N ALA A 24 -24.33 -65.45 16.15
CA ALA A 24 -24.51 -65.90 14.77
C ALA A 24 -23.31 -66.76 14.28
N ALA A 25 -22.09 -66.43 14.71
CA ALA A 25 -20.91 -67.26 14.48
C ALA A 25 -21.00 -68.61 15.20
N TRP A 26 -21.62 -68.64 16.39
CA TRP A 26 -21.89 -69.87 17.14
C TRP A 26 -23.01 -70.73 16.51
N TRP A 27 -23.91 -70.13 15.73
CA TRP A 27 -24.99 -70.80 14.99
C TRP A 27 -24.68 -71.08 13.50
N GLY A 28 -23.46 -70.81 13.03
CA GLY A 28 -23.03 -71.15 11.66
C GLY A 28 -23.59 -70.26 10.54
N GLU A 29 -24.15 -69.09 10.85
CA GLU A 29 -24.58 -68.13 9.83
C GLU A 29 -23.35 -67.40 9.24
N THR A 30 -22.91 -67.81 8.04
CA THR A 30 -21.82 -67.16 7.29
C THR A 30 -22.39 -66.19 6.23
N GLY A 31 -21.64 -65.16 5.83
CA GLY A 31 -22.00 -64.34 4.66
C GLY A 31 -22.76 -63.02 4.88
N ARG A 32 -22.99 -62.56 6.13
CA ARG A 32 -23.73 -61.31 6.43
C ARG A 32 -22.82 -60.10 6.65
N VAL A 33 -23.32 -58.90 6.35
CA VAL A 33 -22.68 -57.62 6.63
C VAL A 33 -23.67 -56.73 7.37
N TYR A 34 -23.25 -56.18 8.50
CA TYR A 34 -24.05 -55.30 9.33
C TYR A 34 -23.62 -53.86 9.10
N VAL A 35 -24.53 -53.02 8.61
CA VAL A 35 -24.32 -51.57 8.44
C VAL A 35 -25.26 -50.86 9.41
N VAL A 36 -24.72 -50.38 10.53
CA VAL A 36 -25.46 -49.70 11.59
C VAL A 36 -25.16 -48.19 11.51
N PRO A 37 -26.01 -47.38 10.88
CA PRO A 37 -25.85 -45.93 10.92
C PRO A 37 -26.09 -45.39 12.32
N ASP A 38 -25.37 -44.33 12.70
CA ASP A 38 -25.78 -43.46 13.79
C ASP A 38 -27.20 -42.93 13.51
N PRO A 39 -28.01 -42.62 14.55
CA PRO A 39 -29.42 -42.32 14.37
C PRO A 39 -29.63 -41.18 13.35
N PRO A 40 -30.24 -41.45 12.18
CA PRO A 40 -30.49 -40.41 11.20
C PRO A 40 -31.52 -39.40 11.74
N PRO A 41 -31.61 -38.20 11.15
CA PRO A 41 -32.69 -37.27 11.46
C PRO A 41 -34.04 -37.98 11.31
N ARG A 42 -34.95 -37.83 12.29
CA ARG A 42 -36.30 -38.42 12.22
C ARG A 42 -37.13 -37.90 11.03
N HIS A 43 -36.71 -36.78 10.45
CA HIS A 43 -37.37 -36.12 9.32
C HIS A 43 -36.37 -35.81 8.21
N LEU A 44 -36.69 -36.22 6.98
CA LEU A 44 -35.92 -35.88 5.77
C LEU A 44 -36.80 -35.14 4.76
N CYS A 45 -36.17 -34.37 3.88
CA CYS A 45 -36.83 -33.67 2.78
C CYS A 45 -36.93 -34.57 1.56
N ALA A 46 -38.06 -34.59 0.87
CA ALA A 46 -38.21 -35.37 -0.36
C ALA A 46 -37.13 -34.99 -1.40
N GLY A 47 -36.41 -36.00 -1.90
CA GLY A 47 -35.27 -35.84 -2.82
C GLY A 47 -34.00 -35.25 -2.21
N GLY A 48 -33.95 -35.06 -0.88
CA GLY A 48 -32.76 -34.61 -0.17
C GLY A 48 -31.75 -35.73 0.09
N THR A 49 -30.47 -35.39 0.14
CA THR A 49 -29.39 -36.31 0.57
C THR A 49 -28.80 -35.86 1.90
N THR A 50 -28.49 -36.80 2.79
CA THR A 50 -27.78 -36.57 4.05
C THR A 50 -26.62 -37.56 4.17
N THR A 51 -25.57 -37.20 4.88
CA THR A 51 -24.48 -38.12 5.24
C THR A 51 -24.57 -38.42 6.73
N VAL A 52 -24.49 -39.69 7.11
CA VAL A 52 -24.44 -40.14 8.50
C VAL A 52 -23.22 -41.01 8.73
N GLU A 53 -22.65 -40.95 9.92
CA GLU A 53 -21.66 -41.93 10.36
C GLU A 53 -22.32 -43.31 10.49
N ALA A 54 -21.61 -44.37 10.12
CA ALA A 54 -22.09 -45.75 10.20
C ALA A 54 -20.98 -46.70 10.63
N TRP A 55 -21.37 -47.69 11.44
CA TRP A 55 -20.54 -48.83 11.78
C TRP A 55 -20.78 -49.96 10.79
N VAL A 56 -19.70 -50.48 10.23
CA VAL A 56 -19.72 -51.60 9.29
C VAL A 56 -19.00 -52.78 9.92
N LEU A 57 -19.67 -53.92 10.00
CA LEU A 57 -19.12 -55.16 10.55
C LEU A 57 -19.38 -56.31 9.57
N ALA A 58 -18.32 -56.90 9.06
CA ALA A 58 -18.39 -58.09 8.23
C ALA A 58 -18.42 -59.35 9.10
N GLY A 59 -19.40 -60.24 8.85
CA GLY A 59 -19.53 -61.51 9.55
C GLY A 59 -18.47 -62.55 9.15
N PRO A 60 -18.47 -63.74 9.78
CA PRO A 60 -17.53 -64.81 9.47
C PRO A 60 -17.48 -65.14 7.97
N GLY A 61 -16.27 -65.14 7.39
CA GLY A 61 -16.03 -65.48 5.99
C GLY A 61 -16.29 -64.36 4.97
N VAL A 62 -16.48 -63.11 5.41
CA VAL A 62 -16.70 -61.95 4.53
C VAL A 62 -15.68 -60.86 4.82
N SER A 63 -15.01 -60.37 3.78
CA SER A 63 -14.25 -59.12 3.78
C SER A 63 -14.84 -58.16 2.75
N LEU A 64 -14.83 -56.87 3.05
CA LEU A 64 -15.22 -55.84 2.08
C LEU A 64 -13.99 -55.13 1.55
N ASP A 65 -13.89 -54.99 0.23
CA ASP A 65 -12.82 -54.27 -0.46
C ASP A 65 -13.38 -53.31 -1.52
N GLY A 66 -13.10 -52.02 -1.32
CA GLY A 66 -13.48 -50.97 -2.26
C GLY A 66 -12.84 -51.13 -3.64
N ALA A 67 -11.67 -51.78 -3.75
CA ALA A 67 -11.01 -52.09 -5.02
C ALA A 67 -11.72 -53.21 -5.79
N GLU A 68 -12.37 -54.14 -5.09
CA GLU A 68 -13.19 -55.21 -5.69
C GLU A 68 -14.62 -54.77 -6.03
N GLY A 69 -14.91 -53.47 -5.90
CA GLY A 69 -16.23 -52.91 -6.21
C GLY A 69 -17.22 -52.93 -5.05
N ASP A 70 -16.77 -53.18 -3.81
CA ASP A 70 -17.66 -53.08 -2.65
C ASP A 70 -17.96 -51.62 -2.29
N ARG A 71 -19.23 -51.32 -2.06
CA ARG A 71 -19.77 -50.01 -1.69
C ARG A 71 -20.76 -50.14 -0.55
N LEU A 72 -20.91 -49.06 0.22
CA LEU A 72 -21.98 -48.93 1.21
C LEU A 72 -23.13 -48.16 0.59
N SER A 73 -24.35 -48.58 0.89
CA SER A 73 -25.56 -47.94 0.37
C SER A 73 -26.76 -48.29 1.25
N HIS A 74 -27.96 -47.99 0.75
CA HIS A 74 -29.20 -48.39 1.39
C HIS A 74 -30.26 -48.73 0.35
N ARG A 75 -31.26 -49.50 0.77
CA ARG A 75 -32.50 -49.68 0.03
C ARG A 75 -33.63 -48.93 0.71
N THR A 76 -34.47 -48.29 -0.08
CA THR A 76 -35.63 -47.56 0.42
C THR A 76 -36.91 -48.14 -0.14
N TRP A 77 -37.92 -48.33 0.73
CA TRP A 77 -39.27 -48.71 0.32
C TRP A 77 -40.23 -47.56 0.56
N VAL A 78 -40.94 -47.16 -0.51
CA VAL A 78 -42.08 -46.23 -0.46
C VAL A 78 -43.19 -46.81 -1.32
N GLY A 79 -44.38 -47.01 -0.73
CA GLY A 79 -45.53 -47.56 -1.46
C GLY A 79 -45.31 -48.93 -2.11
N GLY A 80 -44.36 -49.73 -1.60
CA GLY A 80 -44.01 -51.06 -2.13
C GLY A 80 -42.89 -51.06 -3.19
N ALA A 81 -42.49 -49.91 -3.74
CA ALA A 81 -41.38 -49.81 -4.67
C ALA A 81 -40.02 -49.76 -3.93
N VAL A 82 -39.06 -50.57 -4.36
CA VAL A 82 -37.69 -50.59 -3.83
C VAL A 82 -36.81 -49.67 -4.67
N ARG A 83 -36.08 -48.76 -4.04
CA ARG A 83 -35.04 -47.95 -4.68
C ARG A 83 -33.71 -48.06 -3.96
N ASP A 84 -32.66 -48.18 -4.75
CA ASP A 84 -31.29 -48.17 -4.27
C ASP A 84 -30.81 -46.74 -4.03
N GLY A 85 -30.09 -46.52 -2.94
CA GLY A 85 -29.49 -45.24 -2.59
C GLY A 85 -28.14 -44.99 -3.27
N PRO A 86 -27.57 -43.78 -3.10
CA PRO A 86 -26.21 -43.48 -3.54
C PRO A 86 -25.18 -44.43 -2.93
N ARG A 87 -24.06 -44.58 -3.64
CA ARG A 87 -22.93 -45.40 -3.22
C ARG A 87 -21.96 -44.56 -2.40
N SER A 88 -21.55 -45.09 -1.26
CA SER A 88 -20.52 -44.54 -0.39
C SER A 88 -19.31 -45.48 -0.41
N ALA A 89 -18.11 -44.94 -0.24
CA ALA A 89 -16.89 -45.73 -0.24
C ALA A 89 -16.86 -46.69 0.95
N VAL A 90 -16.29 -47.88 0.74
CA VAL A 90 -15.90 -48.77 1.84
C VAL A 90 -14.45 -48.40 2.24
N PRO A 91 -14.17 -48.17 3.54
CA PRO A 91 -12.81 -47.88 4.00
C PRO A 91 -11.87 -49.09 3.84
N PRO A 92 -10.55 -48.88 3.66
CA PRO A 92 -9.58 -49.98 3.57
C PRO A 92 -9.57 -50.81 4.86
N GLY A 93 -9.60 -52.14 4.74
CA GLY A 93 -9.35 -53.05 5.87
C GLY A 93 -10.57 -53.46 6.71
N VAL A 94 -11.79 -53.47 6.13
CA VAL A 94 -12.96 -54.11 6.77
C VAL A 94 -12.80 -55.64 6.76
N ALA A 95 -12.03 -56.15 7.73
CA ALA A 95 -11.80 -57.56 7.94
C ALA A 95 -12.93 -58.20 8.76
N THR A 96 -13.14 -59.51 8.55
CA THR A 96 -14.02 -60.37 9.34
C THR A 96 -13.95 -60.04 10.83
N MET A 97 -15.10 -59.81 11.46
CA MET A 97 -15.24 -59.57 12.91
C MET A 97 -14.59 -58.28 13.46
N ARG A 98 -14.16 -57.33 12.60
CA ARG A 98 -13.67 -56.02 13.04
C ARG A 98 -14.62 -54.89 12.60
N PRO A 99 -15.30 -54.20 13.53
CA PRO A 99 -16.17 -53.09 13.18
C PRO A 99 -15.33 -51.87 12.76
N VAL A 100 -15.67 -51.28 11.62
CA VAL A 100 -15.04 -50.06 11.09
C VAL A 100 -16.08 -48.96 11.01
N ARG A 101 -15.69 -47.72 11.32
CA ARG A 101 -16.55 -46.55 11.24
C ARG A 101 -16.29 -45.77 9.96
N THR A 102 -17.35 -45.33 9.28
CA THR A 102 -17.26 -44.62 8.00
C THR A 102 -18.55 -43.86 7.68
N GLU A 103 -18.51 -42.98 6.69
CA GLU A 103 -19.67 -42.23 6.23
C GLU A 103 -20.57 -43.07 5.30
N LEU A 104 -21.88 -43.00 5.55
CA LEU A 104 -22.95 -43.52 4.70
C LEU A 104 -23.81 -42.37 4.20
N ARG A 105 -23.90 -42.21 2.88
CA ARG A 105 -24.81 -41.28 2.24
C ARG A 105 -26.20 -41.89 2.11
N ILE A 106 -27.20 -41.20 2.67
CA ILE A 106 -28.62 -41.55 2.63
C ILE A 106 -29.36 -40.55 1.74
N GLU A 107 -30.17 -41.04 0.82
CA GLU A 107 -31.05 -40.25 -0.04
C GLU A 107 -32.49 -40.55 0.34
N ALA A 108 -33.25 -39.50 0.59
CA ALA A 108 -34.67 -39.58 0.88
C ALA A 108 -35.48 -39.70 -0.43
N PRO A 109 -36.53 -40.52 -0.45
CA PRO A 109 -37.45 -40.63 -1.58
C PRO A 109 -37.95 -39.28 -2.09
N SER A 110 -38.21 -39.18 -3.39
CA SER A 110 -38.80 -37.98 -4.01
C SER A 110 -40.28 -37.78 -3.67
N VAL A 111 -40.92 -38.76 -3.03
CA VAL A 111 -42.34 -38.72 -2.64
C VAL A 111 -42.44 -38.59 -1.11
N PRO A 112 -43.19 -37.60 -0.59
CA PRO A 112 -43.42 -37.46 0.85
C PRO A 112 -44.16 -38.66 1.45
N GLY A 113 -43.88 -38.99 2.71
CA GLY A 113 -44.50 -40.08 3.45
C GLY A 113 -43.51 -40.88 4.29
N ALA A 114 -44.00 -41.90 5.00
CA ALA A 114 -43.17 -42.81 5.78
C ALA A 114 -42.34 -43.71 4.85
N ALA A 115 -41.02 -43.55 4.87
CA ALA A 115 -40.08 -44.34 4.08
C ALA A 115 -39.33 -45.33 4.97
N ARG A 116 -39.28 -46.60 4.55
CA ARG A 116 -38.44 -47.61 5.20
C ARG A 116 -37.06 -47.60 4.55
N ILE A 117 -36.00 -47.41 5.33
CA ILE A 117 -34.61 -47.36 4.85
C ILE A 117 -33.83 -48.52 5.48
N LEU A 118 -33.20 -49.35 4.64
CA LEU A 118 -32.33 -50.46 5.03
C LEU A 118 -30.90 -50.20 4.55
N PRO A 119 -29.99 -49.81 5.44
CA PRO A 119 -28.56 -49.75 5.15
C PRO A 119 -28.00 -51.13 4.84
N ALA A 120 -27.14 -51.22 3.82
CA ALA A 120 -26.49 -52.45 3.42
C ALA A 120 -25.19 -52.19 2.65
N ALA A 121 -24.35 -53.21 2.56
CA ALA A 121 -23.23 -53.23 1.62
C ALA A 121 -23.67 -53.88 0.30
N VAL A 122 -23.04 -53.46 -0.80
CA VAL A 122 -23.26 -53.99 -2.15
C VAL A 122 -21.92 -54.20 -2.83
N ARG A 123 -21.76 -55.34 -3.50
CA ARG A 123 -20.70 -55.55 -4.48
C ARG A 123 -21.25 -55.20 -5.84
N GLU A 124 -20.76 -54.11 -6.43
CA GLU A 124 -21.30 -53.56 -7.67
C GLU A 124 -21.35 -54.63 -8.77
N GLY A 125 -22.51 -54.73 -9.43
CA GLY A 125 -22.76 -55.72 -10.50
C GLY A 125 -22.85 -57.18 -10.05
N VAL A 126 -22.64 -57.51 -8.77
CA VAL A 126 -22.64 -58.90 -8.28
C VAL A 126 -23.82 -59.18 -7.37
N ARG A 127 -23.86 -58.57 -6.17
CA ARG A 127 -24.91 -58.84 -5.17
C ARG A 127 -24.96 -57.78 -4.09
N TRP A 128 -26.11 -57.70 -3.44
CA TRP A 128 -26.23 -57.07 -2.13
C TRP A 128 -25.86 -58.08 -1.04
N TYR A 129 -25.11 -57.63 -0.03
CA TYR A 129 -24.82 -58.46 1.12
C TYR A 129 -26.06 -58.59 2.00
N ALA A 130 -26.30 -59.78 2.53
CA ALA A 130 -27.40 -59.99 3.47
C ALA A 130 -27.15 -59.18 4.75
N THR A 131 -28.12 -58.35 5.11
CA THR A 131 -28.09 -57.53 6.34
C THR A 131 -28.94 -58.19 7.41
N GLY A 132 -28.44 -58.19 8.65
CA GLY A 132 -29.17 -58.71 9.81
C GLY A 132 -29.99 -57.66 10.57
N LEU A 133 -30.13 -56.44 10.02
CA LEU A 133 -30.88 -55.36 10.64
C LEU A 133 -32.25 -55.17 9.99
N ALA A 134 -33.23 -54.77 10.78
CA ALA A 134 -34.52 -54.33 10.26
C ALA A 134 -34.40 -52.92 9.64
N PRO A 135 -35.15 -52.61 8.56
CA PRO A 135 -35.24 -51.26 8.06
C PRO A 135 -35.80 -50.31 9.13
N PHE A 136 -35.24 -49.11 9.23
CA PHE A 136 -35.81 -48.05 10.06
C PHE A 136 -36.77 -47.18 9.25
N VAL A 137 -37.74 -46.55 9.92
CA VAL A 137 -38.72 -45.66 9.29
C VAL A 137 -38.28 -44.21 9.46
N VAL A 138 -38.32 -43.44 8.37
CA VAL A 138 -38.10 -41.99 8.36
C VAL A 138 -39.31 -41.30 7.74
N ASP A 139 -39.75 -40.20 8.36
CA ASP A 139 -40.80 -39.36 7.80
C ASP A 139 -40.20 -38.43 6.75
N VAL A 140 -40.62 -38.60 5.50
CA VAL A 140 -40.19 -37.75 4.38
C VAL A 140 -41.20 -36.62 4.20
N GLY A 141 -40.79 -35.39 4.49
CA GLY A 141 -41.57 -34.18 4.24
C GLY A 141 -41.53 -33.74 2.77
N PRO A 142 -42.31 -32.71 2.39
CA PRO A 142 -42.28 -32.12 1.05
C PRO A 142 -40.88 -31.63 0.62
N PRO A 143 -40.58 -31.47 -0.68
CA PRO A 143 -39.28 -30.99 -1.15
C PRO A 143 -38.85 -29.68 -0.48
N ALA A 144 -37.55 -29.51 -0.22
CA ALA A 144 -37.03 -28.35 0.51
C ALA A 144 -37.40 -27.00 -0.12
N GLY A 145 -37.41 -26.95 -1.45
CA GLY A 145 -37.77 -25.77 -2.24
C GLY A 145 -39.25 -25.65 -2.58
N ARG A 146 -40.15 -26.43 -1.97
CA ARG A 146 -41.60 -26.29 -2.20
C ARG A 146 -42.11 -25.01 -1.55
N PHE A 147 -42.90 -24.24 -2.30
CA PHE A 147 -43.46 -22.99 -1.84
C PHE A 147 -44.81 -22.69 -2.48
N ALA A 148 -45.57 -21.81 -1.84
CA ALA A 148 -46.74 -21.17 -2.43
C ALA A 148 -46.53 -19.66 -2.53
N VAL A 149 -47.04 -19.06 -3.60
CA VAL A 149 -47.15 -17.59 -3.72
C VAL A 149 -48.52 -17.19 -3.21
N THR A 150 -48.56 -16.45 -2.10
CA THR A 150 -49.82 -15.98 -1.49
C THR A 150 -50.21 -14.59 -1.98
N ALA A 151 -49.26 -13.78 -2.45
CA ALA A 151 -49.52 -12.53 -3.18
C ALA A 151 -48.36 -12.22 -4.13
N GLY A 152 -48.71 -11.87 -5.38
CA GLY A 152 -47.77 -11.37 -6.38
C GLY A 152 -47.71 -9.83 -6.43
N PRO A 153 -46.68 -9.25 -7.08
CA PRO A 153 -46.56 -7.82 -7.21
C PRO A 153 -47.69 -7.27 -8.10
N PRO A 154 -48.17 -6.05 -7.82
CA PRO A 154 -49.06 -5.38 -8.76
C PRO A 154 -48.38 -5.17 -10.12
N PRO A 155 -49.14 -5.02 -11.22
CA PRO A 155 -48.58 -4.65 -12.52
C PRO A 155 -47.71 -3.41 -12.40
N THR A 156 -46.43 -3.54 -12.78
CA THR A 156 -45.46 -2.44 -12.73
C THR A 156 -45.12 -1.97 -14.13
N THR A 157 -44.96 -0.65 -14.27
CA THR A 157 -44.48 -0.04 -15.51
C THR A 157 -43.24 0.77 -15.18
N GLY A 158 -42.14 0.50 -15.90
CA GLY A 158 -40.88 1.21 -15.67
C GLY A 158 -39.97 1.21 -16.89
N PRO A 159 -38.96 2.09 -16.94
CA PRO A 159 -37.98 2.10 -18.01
C PRO A 159 -37.20 0.78 -18.07
N ALA A 160 -36.86 0.33 -19.27
CA ALA A 160 -35.84 -0.70 -19.47
C ALA A 160 -34.54 -0.36 -18.70
N GLY A 161 -34.01 -1.34 -17.95
CA GLY A 161 -32.82 -1.18 -17.12
C GLY A 161 -33.02 -0.40 -15.81
N ALA A 162 -34.23 0.10 -15.51
CA ALA A 162 -34.47 0.79 -14.25
C ALA A 162 -34.72 -0.19 -13.10
N PRO A 163 -34.26 0.12 -11.87
CA PRO A 163 -34.63 -0.67 -10.70
C PRO A 163 -36.12 -0.53 -10.43
N VAL A 164 -36.80 -1.66 -10.24
CA VAL A 164 -38.18 -1.75 -9.78
C VAL A 164 -38.21 -2.50 -8.46
N GLU A 165 -38.85 -1.90 -7.46
CA GLU A 165 -39.12 -2.60 -6.21
C GLU A 165 -40.25 -3.60 -6.43
N LEU A 166 -39.97 -4.87 -6.15
CA LEU A 166 -40.97 -5.94 -6.20
C LEU A 166 -41.28 -6.41 -4.79
N ARG A 167 -42.55 -6.71 -4.57
CA ARG A 167 -43.07 -7.28 -3.33
C ARG A 167 -43.78 -8.59 -3.63
N PHE A 168 -43.40 -9.65 -2.92
CA PHE A 168 -44.03 -10.97 -2.97
C PHE A 168 -44.34 -11.44 -1.56
N ASP A 169 -45.48 -12.09 -1.38
CA ASP A 169 -45.75 -12.87 -0.17
C ASP A 169 -45.60 -14.35 -0.55
N LEU A 170 -44.62 -15.01 0.05
CA LEU A 170 -44.31 -16.43 -0.17
C LEU A 170 -44.58 -17.21 1.10
N ARG A 171 -45.08 -18.44 0.97
CA ARG A 171 -45.20 -19.40 2.06
C ARG A 171 -44.24 -20.55 1.85
N ASN A 172 -43.45 -20.86 2.87
CA ASN A 172 -42.60 -22.04 2.85
C ASN A 172 -43.46 -23.29 3.06
N GLU A 173 -43.60 -24.10 2.03
CA GLU A 173 -44.32 -25.38 2.08
C GLU A 173 -43.36 -26.57 2.03
N GLY A 174 -42.07 -26.31 2.12
CA GLY A 174 -41.02 -27.31 2.19
C GLY A 174 -40.85 -27.87 3.60
N CYS A 175 -40.18 -29.01 3.67
CA CYS A 175 -39.80 -29.73 4.89
C CYS A 175 -38.81 -28.98 5.82
N ARG A 176 -38.13 -27.93 5.35
CA ARG A 176 -37.04 -27.26 6.07
C ARG A 176 -37.20 -25.74 6.08
N PRO A 177 -36.68 -25.04 7.11
CA PRO A 177 -36.67 -23.58 7.08
C PRO A 177 -35.78 -23.08 5.95
N TRP A 178 -36.16 -21.96 5.32
CA TRP A 178 -35.27 -21.16 4.47
C TRP A 178 -34.43 -20.27 5.38
N ASP A 179 -33.11 -20.27 5.20
CA ASP A 179 -32.20 -19.59 6.11
C ASP A 179 -31.19 -18.71 5.36
N PRO A 180 -31.27 -17.38 5.49
CA PRO A 180 -30.34 -16.48 4.81
C PRO A 180 -28.89 -16.68 5.25
N ALA A 181 -28.63 -17.21 6.46
CA ALA A 181 -27.28 -17.53 6.91
C ALA A 181 -26.63 -18.68 6.10
N ARG A 182 -27.43 -19.47 5.37
CA ARG A 182 -26.96 -20.50 4.42
C ARG A 182 -26.85 -20.00 2.98
N GLY A 183 -27.18 -18.74 2.72
CA GLY A 183 -27.25 -18.19 1.36
C GLY A 183 -28.55 -18.52 0.61
N ASP A 184 -29.60 -18.97 1.31
CA ASP A 184 -30.92 -19.12 0.71
C ASP A 184 -31.49 -17.72 0.36
N THR A 185 -32.01 -17.56 -0.86
CA THR A 185 -32.52 -16.28 -1.41
C THR A 185 -33.86 -16.47 -2.14
N VAL A 186 -34.45 -15.42 -2.71
CA VAL A 186 -35.58 -15.52 -3.66
C VAL A 186 -35.12 -15.06 -5.05
N GLY A 187 -35.21 -15.93 -6.02
CA GLY A 187 -34.93 -15.64 -7.43
C GLY A 187 -36.12 -14.98 -8.11
N VAL A 188 -35.82 -14.06 -9.04
CA VAL A 188 -36.78 -13.36 -9.90
C VAL A 188 -36.34 -13.56 -11.35
N ARG A 189 -37.28 -13.91 -12.24
CA ARG A 189 -37.04 -14.10 -13.68
C ARG A 189 -38.03 -13.28 -14.48
N PHE A 190 -37.55 -12.45 -15.40
CA PHE A 190 -38.39 -11.76 -16.37
C PHE A 190 -38.54 -12.63 -17.61
N VAL A 191 -39.78 -12.87 -18.04
CA VAL A 191 -40.09 -13.80 -19.11
C VAL A 191 -41.00 -13.13 -20.14
N SER A 192 -40.70 -13.33 -21.41
CA SER A 192 -41.54 -12.89 -22.52
C SER A 192 -42.87 -13.65 -22.52
N PRO A 193 -44.02 -12.97 -22.53
CA PRO A 193 -45.33 -13.61 -22.60
C PRO A 193 -45.62 -14.25 -23.97
N ALA A 194 -44.86 -13.89 -25.02
CA ALA A 194 -45.11 -14.38 -26.37
C ALA A 194 -44.47 -15.75 -26.65
N ASP A 195 -43.22 -15.94 -26.22
CA ASP A 195 -42.40 -17.12 -26.55
C ASP A 195 -41.79 -17.81 -25.31
N GLY A 196 -42.02 -17.28 -24.11
CA GLY A 196 -41.51 -17.86 -22.87
C GLY A 196 -40.01 -17.66 -22.66
N ARG A 197 -39.34 -16.84 -23.48
CA ARG A 197 -37.90 -16.56 -23.36
C ARG A 197 -37.60 -15.75 -22.10
N VAL A 198 -36.53 -16.10 -21.40
CA VAL A 198 -36.02 -15.31 -20.27
C VAL A 198 -35.36 -14.04 -20.80
N LEU A 199 -35.86 -12.89 -20.35
CA LEU A 199 -35.41 -11.54 -20.72
C LEU A 199 -34.46 -10.93 -19.69
N GLY A 200 -34.42 -11.47 -18.46
CA GLY A 200 -33.54 -11.03 -17.38
C GLY A 200 -33.75 -11.83 -16.08
N GLU A 201 -32.81 -11.77 -15.14
CA GLU A 201 -32.88 -12.44 -13.83
C GLU A 201 -32.42 -11.51 -12.70
N GLY A 202 -32.91 -11.76 -11.48
CA GLY A 202 -32.53 -11.04 -10.26
C GLY A 202 -32.62 -11.92 -9.01
N ARG A 203 -32.08 -11.43 -7.88
CA ARG A 203 -32.17 -12.09 -6.58
C ARG A 203 -32.56 -11.10 -5.48
N LEU A 204 -33.45 -11.54 -4.59
CA LEU A 204 -33.94 -10.82 -3.43
C LEU A 204 -33.51 -11.54 -2.15
N LEU A 205 -33.18 -10.77 -1.12
CA LEU A 205 -32.80 -11.30 0.19
C LEU A 205 -34.04 -11.73 0.99
N LEU A 206 -33.93 -12.83 1.73
CA LEU A 206 -34.96 -13.21 2.69
C LEU A 206 -34.93 -12.25 3.90
N PRO A 207 -36.08 -11.83 4.44
CA PRO A 207 -36.15 -10.91 5.60
C PRO A 207 -35.66 -11.56 6.91
N GLY A 208 -35.50 -12.87 6.92
CA GLY A 208 -35.11 -13.67 8.07
C GLY A 208 -35.33 -15.15 7.80
N LYS A 209 -35.22 -15.97 8.84
CA LYS A 209 -35.49 -17.41 8.75
C LYS A 209 -36.99 -17.67 8.59
N VAL A 210 -37.37 -18.44 7.58
CA VAL A 210 -38.78 -18.75 7.26
C VAL A 210 -39.03 -20.24 7.51
N ALA A 211 -39.74 -20.58 8.58
CA ALA A 211 -40.02 -21.98 8.95
C ALA A 211 -41.04 -22.65 8.01
N PRO A 212 -41.06 -23.99 7.91
CA PRO A 212 -42.14 -24.73 7.24
C PRO A 212 -43.53 -24.29 7.72
N GLY A 213 -44.44 -24.03 6.78
CA GLY A 213 -45.79 -23.52 7.02
C GLY A 213 -45.87 -21.99 7.23
N GLN A 214 -44.74 -21.30 7.41
CA GLN A 214 -44.67 -19.86 7.66
C GLN A 214 -44.66 -19.05 6.36
N GLY A 215 -45.38 -17.91 6.37
CA GLY A 215 -45.30 -16.89 5.33
C GLY A 215 -44.15 -15.91 5.55
N ALA A 216 -43.63 -15.36 4.45
CA ALA A 216 -42.65 -14.29 4.44
C ALA A 216 -42.96 -13.32 3.31
N THR A 217 -42.99 -12.04 3.66
CA THR A 217 -42.99 -10.95 2.70
C THR A 217 -41.57 -10.67 2.27
N VAL A 218 -41.30 -10.74 0.98
CA VAL A 218 -40.00 -10.42 0.37
C VAL A 218 -40.16 -9.15 -0.44
N VAL A 219 -39.37 -8.14 -0.08
CA VAL A 219 -39.33 -6.84 -0.77
C VAL A 219 -37.90 -6.55 -1.18
N GLY A 220 -37.71 -6.10 -2.41
CA GLY A 220 -36.43 -5.53 -2.84
C GLY A 220 -36.43 -5.12 -4.30
N ALA A 221 -35.38 -4.39 -4.69
CA ALA A 221 -35.23 -3.86 -6.02
C ALA A 221 -34.53 -4.86 -6.97
N VAL A 222 -35.08 -5.00 -8.18
CA VAL A 222 -34.45 -5.71 -9.30
C VAL A 222 -34.52 -4.85 -10.56
N GLU A 223 -33.57 -4.98 -11.47
CA GLU A 223 -33.57 -4.22 -12.72
C GLU A 223 -34.56 -4.80 -13.74
N LEU A 224 -35.37 -3.94 -14.36
CA LEU A 224 -36.21 -4.32 -15.49
C LEU A 224 -35.36 -4.70 -16.70
N PRO A 225 -35.79 -5.67 -17.53
CA PRO A 225 -35.00 -6.14 -18.66
C PRO A 225 -34.79 -5.02 -19.70
N ALA A 226 -33.72 -5.15 -20.50
CA ALA A 226 -33.34 -4.14 -21.49
C ALA A 226 -34.32 -4.07 -22.67
N GLU A 227 -35.02 -5.17 -22.96
CA GLU A 227 -36.00 -5.26 -24.04
C GLU A 227 -37.35 -4.64 -23.64
N PRO A 228 -37.82 -3.57 -24.32
CA PRO A 228 -39.12 -2.97 -24.05
C PRO A 228 -40.27 -3.88 -24.49
N GLY A 229 -41.37 -3.85 -23.76
CA GLY A 229 -42.55 -4.66 -24.07
C GLY A 229 -43.28 -5.16 -22.84
N SER A 230 -44.29 -6.00 -23.07
CA SER A 230 -44.99 -6.71 -22.00
C SER A 230 -44.11 -7.84 -21.47
N VAL A 231 -43.99 -7.96 -20.15
CA VAL A 231 -43.22 -9.04 -19.50
C VAL A 231 -44.03 -9.70 -18.39
N CYS A 232 -43.72 -10.96 -18.13
CA CYS A 232 -44.16 -11.68 -16.93
C CYS A 232 -42.96 -11.86 -15.98
N ILE A 233 -43.23 -11.99 -14.69
CA ILE A 233 -42.23 -12.17 -13.63
C ILE A 233 -42.47 -13.51 -12.95
N ASP A 234 -41.47 -14.40 -13.01
CA ASP A 234 -41.43 -15.67 -12.29
C ASP A 234 -40.65 -15.50 -10.98
N VAL A 235 -41.14 -16.07 -9.88
CA VAL A 235 -40.43 -16.10 -8.59
C VAL A 235 -40.35 -17.46 -7.97
N ALA A 236 -39.23 -17.75 -7.29
CA ALA A 236 -39.07 -18.94 -6.46
C ALA A 236 -37.96 -18.73 -5.41
N PRO A 237 -37.98 -19.44 -4.26
CA PRO A 237 -36.81 -19.52 -3.40
C PRO A 237 -35.65 -20.17 -4.16
N VAL A 238 -34.44 -19.64 -4.02
CA VAL A 238 -33.21 -20.23 -4.54
C VAL A 238 -32.40 -20.71 -3.34
N LEU A 239 -32.43 -22.02 -3.12
CA LEU A 239 -31.79 -22.65 -1.98
C LEU A 239 -30.36 -23.06 -2.32
N SER A 240 -29.46 -22.90 -1.36
CA SER A 240 -28.02 -23.18 -1.50
C SER A 240 -27.70 -24.64 -1.89
N ASP A 241 -28.55 -25.58 -1.52
CA ASP A 241 -28.39 -27.02 -1.71
C ASP A 241 -29.18 -27.59 -2.91
N THR A 242 -30.32 -26.99 -3.26
CA THR A 242 -31.22 -27.52 -4.30
C THR A 242 -31.48 -26.59 -5.48
N GLY A 243 -31.00 -25.33 -5.45
CA GLY A 243 -31.22 -24.35 -6.51
C GLY A 243 -32.65 -23.77 -6.51
N TRP A 244 -33.16 -23.44 -7.71
CA TRP A 244 -34.49 -22.84 -7.88
C TRP A 244 -35.61 -23.77 -7.39
N GLY A 245 -36.44 -23.27 -6.49
CA GLY A 245 -37.58 -23.98 -5.90
C GLY A 245 -38.71 -24.20 -6.90
N MET A 246 -39.61 -25.13 -6.56
CA MET A 246 -40.79 -25.46 -7.35
C MET A 246 -42.04 -24.99 -6.63
N ALA A 247 -42.90 -24.27 -7.34
CA ALA A 247 -44.19 -23.82 -6.82
C ALA A 247 -45.19 -24.97 -6.76
N ASP A 248 -46.18 -24.86 -5.89
CA ASP A 248 -47.26 -25.84 -5.79
C ASP A 248 -48.14 -25.86 -7.07
N PRO A 249 -48.61 -27.03 -7.54
CA PRO A 249 -49.53 -27.12 -8.68
C PRO A 249 -50.86 -26.40 -8.37
N GLY A 250 -51.01 -25.18 -8.87
CA GLY A 250 -52.21 -24.35 -8.66
C GLY A 250 -51.91 -22.91 -8.21
N ALA A 251 -50.70 -22.63 -7.71
CA ALA A 251 -50.22 -21.28 -7.45
C ALA A 251 -49.35 -20.83 -8.63
N SER A 252 -49.78 -19.83 -9.40
CA SER A 252 -48.93 -19.29 -10.47
C SER A 252 -47.75 -18.54 -9.85
N ALA A 253 -46.54 -19.10 -9.96
CA ALA A 253 -45.28 -18.40 -9.66
C ALA A 253 -45.03 -17.19 -10.60
N ARG A 254 -45.88 -17.05 -11.62
CA ARG A 254 -45.80 -16.06 -12.70
C ARG A 254 -46.81 -14.95 -12.50
N SER A 255 -46.34 -13.70 -12.41
CA SER A 255 -47.16 -12.48 -12.46
C SER A 255 -47.03 -11.84 -13.84
N CYS A 256 -48.12 -11.59 -14.54
CA CYS A 256 -48.13 -10.98 -15.88
C CYS A 256 -48.83 -9.61 -15.88
N GLY A 257 -48.56 -8.80 -16.90
CA GLY A 257 -49.11 -7.44 -17.03
C GLY A 257 -48.12 -6.33 -16.70
N HIS A 258 -46.85 -6.67 -16.46
CA HIS A 258 -45.77 -5.71 -16.31
C HIS A 258 -45.37 -5.15 -17.68
N ARG A 259 -45.05 -3.85 -17.74
CA ARG A 259 -44.67 -3.19 -18.99
C ARG A 259 -43.33 -2.51 -18.84
N VAL A 260 -42.39 -2.92 -19.68
CA VAL A 260 -41.09 -2.28 -19.82
C VAL A 260 -41.21 -1.20 -20.89
N LEU A 261 -41.06 0.05 -20.47
CA LEU A 261 -41.03 1.18 -21.37
C LEU A 261 -39.66 1.25 -22.07
N PRO A 262 -39.61 1.78 -23.31
CA PRO A 262 -38.35 2.09 -23.95
C PRO A 262 -37.45 2.95 -23.03
N PRO A 263 -36.12 2.77 -23.10
CA PRO A 263 -35.17 3.60 -22.37
C PRO A 263 -35.46 5.09 -22.58
N ALA A 264 -35.13 5.92 -21.58
CA ALA A 264 -35.28 7.37 -21.68
C ALA A 264 -34.56 7.90 -22.94
N VAL A 265 -33.37 7.38 -23.21
CA VAL A 265 -32.57 7.71 -24.41
C VAL A 265 -32.24 6.41 -25.13
N ALA A 266 -32.83 6.23 -26.31
CA ALA A 266 -32.58 5.06 -27.14
C ALA A 266 -32.54 5.46 -28.61
N VAL A 267 -31.82 4.66 -29.39
CA VAL A 267 -31.57 4.96 -30.79
C VAL A 267 -31.65 3.73 -31.68
N ALA A 268 -32.19 3.89 -32.88
CA ALA A 268 -32.01 2.95 -33.97
C ALA A 268 -30.96 3.52 -34.94
N VAL A 269 -29.98 2.69 -35.32
CA VAL A 269 -29.01 3.04 -36.35
C VAL A 269 -29.57 2.59 -37.68
N GLU A 270 -30.03 3.53 -38.50
CA GLU A 270 -30.67 3.21 -39.78
C GLU A 270 -29.66 3.03 -40.90
N ALA A 271 -28.60 3.84 -40.91
CA ALA A 271 -27.54 3.76 -41.90
C ALA A 271 -26.22 4.28 -41.33
N ALA A 272 -25.13 3.66 -41.77
CA ALA A 272 -23.78 4.16 -41.57
C ALA A 272 -22.97 3.93 -42.86
N SER A 273 -22.28 4.96 -43.34
CA SER A 273 -21.45 4.85 -44.54
C SER A 273 -20.25 5.81 -44.47
N THR A 274 -19.19 5.49 -45.20
CA THR A 274 -17.95 6.28 -45.19
C THR A 274 -17.68 6.86 -46.56
N ALA A 275 -17.18 8.10 -46.60
CA ALA A 275 -16.78 8.77 -47.83
C ALA A 275 -15.25 8.70 -47.97
N GLY A 276 -14.72 7.54 -48.37
CA GLY A 276 -13.29 7.38 -48.66
C GLY A 276 -12.65 6.11 -48.06
N PRO A 277 -11.40 5.81 -48.44
CA PRO A 277 -10.66 4.67 -47.92
C PRO A 277 -10.31 4.89 -46.45
N ALA A 278 -10.42 3.83 -45.64
CA ALA A 278 -9.95 3.84 -44.26
C ALA A 278 -8.41 3.79 -44.24
N VAL A 279 -7.76 4.78 -43.62
CA VAL A 279 -6.30 4.81 -43.42
C VAL A 279 -6.01 4.83 -41.92
N ALA A 280 -5.18 3.91 -41.45
CA ALA A 280 -4.85 3.81 -40.03
C ALA A 280 -4.23 5.13 -39.52
N GLY A 281 -4.61 5.60 -38.33
CA GLY A 281 -4.11 6.87 -37.78
C GLY A 281 -4.72 8.14 -38.39
N GLU A 282 -5.58 8.04 -39.39
CA GLU A 282 -6.32 9.18 -39.96
C GLU A 282 -7.77 9.23 -39.47
N ARG A 283 -8.47 10.32 -39.76
CA ARG A 283 -9.90 10.47 -39.45
C ARG A 283 -10.72 9.99 -40.63
N LEU A 284 -11.64 9.09 -40.34
CA LEU A 284 -12.59 8.55 -41.29
C LEU A 284 -13.93 9.28 -41.14
N PRO A 285 -14.38 10.03 -42.16
CA PRO A 285 -15.70 10.63 -42.15
C PRO A 285 -16.77 9.52 -42.22
N LEU A 286 -17.49 9.32 -41.12
CA LEU A 286 -18.57 8.36 -41.00
C LEU A 286 -19.90 9.11 -41.00
N ARG A 287 -20.66 9.02 -42.10
CA ARG A 287 -22.04 9.49 -42.15
C ARG A 287 -22.92 8.49 -41.39
N VAL A 288 -23.67 8.98 -40.42
CA VAL A 288 -24.57 8.19 -39.57
C VAL A 288 -25.97 8.77 -39.67
N VAL A 289 -26.96 7.89 -39.80
CA VAL A 289 -28.39 8.21 -39.69
C VAL A 289 -28.94 7.48 -38.47
N LEU A 290 -29.39 8.25 -37.48
CA LEU A 290 -29.96 7.77 -36.23
C LEU A 290 -31.43 8.14 -36.17
N ARG A 291 -32.27 7.23 -35.69
CA ARG A 291 -33.67 7.51 -35.33
C ARG A 291 -33.82 7.44 -33.82
N ASN A 292 -34.45 8.44 -33.22
CA ASN A 292 -34.74 8.43 -31.80
C ASN A 292 -35.84 7.38 -31.51
N THR A 293 -35.51 6.34 -30.77
CA THR A 293 -36.45 5.29 -30.33
C THR A 293 -36.70 5.34 -28.82
N GLY A 294 -36.06 6.30 -28.14
CA GLY A 294 -36.26 6.56 -26.72
C GLY A 294 -37.51 7.36 -26.44
N ARG A 295 -37.70 7.70 -25.16
CA ARG A 295 -38.84 8.51 -24.70
C ARG A 295 -38.52 10.00 -24.57
N GLU A 296 -37.25 10.36 -24.50
CA GLU A 296 -36.80 11.75 -24.42
C GLU A 296 -36.25 12.23 -25.76
N PRO A 297 -36.36 13.53 -26.05
CA PRO A 297 -35.73 14.10 -27.23
C PRO A 297 -34.19 14.08 -27.10
N PHE A 298 -33.51 13.94 -28.23
CA PHE A 298 -32.09 14.28 -28.31
C PHE A 298 -31.97 15.80 -28.34
N VAL A 299 -31.10 16.37 -27.50
CA VAL A 299 -30.99 17.81 -27.30
C VAL A 299 -29.58 18.28 -27.68
N PRO A 300 -29.45 19.32 -28.53
CA PRO A 300 -28.16 19.92 -28.86
C PRO A 300 -27.40 20.37 -27.61
N GLY A 301 -26.08 20.20 -27.62
CA GLY A 301 -25.18 20.47 -26.50
C GLY A 301 -25.17 19.39 -25.41
N ARG A 302 -26.18 18.50 -25.38
CA ARG A 302 -26.32 17.41 -24.39
C ARG A 302 -26.11 16.03 -25.01
N ASP A 303 -26.71 15.80 -26.17
CA ASP A 303 -26.76 14.50 -26.84
C ASP A 303 -25.91 14.56 -28.11
N ARG A 304 -25.02 13.59 -28.32
CA ARG A 304 -24.07 13.58 -29.43
C ARG A 304 -24.14 12.27 -30.19
N ILE A 305 -24.03 12.31 -31.51
CA ILE A 305 -23.74 11.14 -32.33
C ILE A 305 -22.30 10.73 -32.03
N GLY A 306 -22.12 9.53 -31.50
CA GLY A 306 -20.83 8.96 -31.14
C GLY A 306 -20.52 7.71 -31.95
N VAL A 307 -19.27 7.28 -31.89
CA VAL A 307 -18.82 6.02 -32.49
C VAL A 307 -18.02 5.22 -31.49
N GLN A 308 -18.23 3.90 -31.47
CA GLN A 308 -17.38 2.91 -30.80
C GLN A 308 -16.62 2.10 -31.86
N ILE A 309 -15.40 1.70 -31.54
CA ILE A 309 -14.52 0.94 -32.43
C ILE A 309 -14.13 -0.37 -31.75
N GLU A 310 -14.34 -1.50 -32.41
CA GLU A 310 -13.85 -2.79 -31.96
C GLU A 310 -12.66 -3.24 -32.79
N VAL A 311 -11.57 -3.61 -32.12
CA VAL A 311 -10.36 -4.19 -32.72
C VAL A 311 -10.03 -5.46 -31.92
N ASP A 312 -9.90 -6.60 -32.60
CA ASP A 312 -9.57 -7.89 -32.00
C ASP A 312 -10.51 -8.28 -30.83
N GLY A 313 -11.82 -8.02 -30.95
CA GLY A 313 -12.83 -8.34 -29.92
C GLY A 313 -12.90 -7.37 -28.75
N LYS A 314 -12.09 -6.29 -28.73
CA LYS A 314 -12.09 -5.28 -27.68
C LYS A 314 -12.72 -3.97 -28.16
N VAL A 315 -13.81 -3.57 -27.51
CA VAL A 315 -14.49 -2.29 -27.79
C VAL A 315 -13.71 -1.14 -27.15
N ARG A 316 -13.47 -0.10 -27.93
CA ARG A 316 -12.83 1.16 -27.55
C ARG A 316 -13.74 2.31 -27.93
N ASP A 317 -13.83 3.33 -27.08
CA ASP A 317 -14.48 4.59 -27.40
C ASP A 317 -13.43 5.60 -27.88
N PRO A 318 -13.36 5.94 -29.18
CA PRO A 318 -12.42 6.92 -29.71
C PRO A 318 -12.69 8.37 -29.27
N GLY A 319 -13.79 8.66 -28.57
CA GLY A 319 -14.17 10.03 -28.23
C GLY A 319 -14.64 10.85 -29.44
N ALA A 320 -14.90 10.22 -30.58
CA ALA A 320 -15.46 10.86 -31.76
C ALA A 320 -16.92 11.22 -31.49
N ARG A 321 -17.25 12.51 -31.59
CA ARG A 321 -18.57 13.06 -31.28
C ARG A 321 -18.97 14.11 -32.30
N LEU A 322 -20.25 14.08 -32.67
CA LEU A 322 -20.93 15.16 -33.38
C LEU A 322 -22.16 15.56 -32.57
N ASP A 323 -22.29 16.84 -32.25
CA ASP A 323 -23.47 17.33 -31.55
C ASP A 323 -24.72 17.18 -32.43
N VAL A 324 -25.85 16.77 -31.84
CA VAL A 324 -27.09 16.71 -32.61
C VAL A 324 -27.48 18.13 -33.05
N ALA A 325 -27.66 18.34 -34.35
CA ALA A 325 -27.80 19.68 -34.93
C ALA A 325 -29.09 20.42 -34.49
N ARG A 326 -30.10 19.66 -34.05
CA ARG A 326 -31.39 20.16 -33.59
C ARG A 326 -31.95 19.23 -32.52
N ARG A 327 -32.99 19.68 -31.84
CA ARG A 327 -33.80 18.81 -30.99
C ARG A 327 -34.47 17.73 -31.85
N VAL A 328 -34.35 16.47 -31.47
CA VAL A 328 -34.85 15.29 -32.21
C VAL A 328 -35.86 14.57 -31.34
N GLU A 329 -37.13 14.71 -31.66
CA GLU A 329 -38.20 14.09 -30.87
C GLU A 329 -38.25 12.57 -31.07
N PRO A 330 -38.83 11.79 -30.13
CA PRO A 330 -39.07 10.36 -30.33
C PRO A 330 -39.74 10.06 -31.68
N GLY A 331 -39.17 9.11 -32.44
CA GLY A 331 -39.59 8.75 -33.80
C GLY A 331 -38.90 9.55 -34.91
N GLU A 332 -38.32 10.72 -34.61
CA GLU A 332 -37.62 11.53 -35.60
C GLU A 332 -36.19 11.03 -35.88
N ARG A 333 -35.68 11.43 -37.04
CA ARG A 333 -34.33 11.11 -37.50
C ARG A 333 -33.38 12.30 -37.38
N VAL A 334 -32.13 11.98 -37.10
CA VAL A 334 -31.00 12.90 -37.17
C VAL A 334 -29.88 12.23 -37.94
N GLU A 335 -29.24 12.99 -38.81
CA GLU A 335 -28.07 12.54 -39.54
C GLU A 335 -26.90 13.48 -39.31
N GLY A 336 -25.71 12.94 -39.48
CA GLY A 336 -24.50 13.72 -39.41
C GLY A 336 -23.26 12.90 -39.69
N THR A 337 -22.17 13.60 -39.98
CA THR A 337 -20.87 12.98 -40.25
C THR A 337 -19.98 13.10 -39.02
N VAL A 338 -19.64 11.96 -38.42
CA VAL A 338 -18.68 11.88 -37.32
C VAL A 338 -17.30 11.61 -37.88
N GLU A 339 -16.33 12.43 -37.50
CA GLU A 339 -14.92 12.21 -37.83
C GLU A 339 -14.31 11.16 -36.89
N VAL A 340 -14.25 9.90 -37.36
CA VAL A 340 -13.80 8.76 -36.55
C VAL A 340 -12.28 8.64 -36.62
N PRO A 341 -11.52 8.88 -35.54
CA PRO A 341 -10.09 8.66 -35.55
C PRO A 341 -9.81 7.16 -35.56
N LEU A 342 -9.18 6.67 -36.62
CA LEU A 342 -8.80 5.28 -36.74
C LEU A 342 -7.50 5.02 -35.96
N PRO A 343 -7.41 3.95 -35.15
CA PRO A 343 -6.18 3.60 -34.45
C PRO A 343 -5.04 3.31 -35.44
N ALA A 344 -3.83 3.82 -35.15
CA ALA A 344 -2.66 3.58 -35.99
C ALA A 344 -2.21 2.10 -35.98
N ASP A 345 -2.48 1.38 -34.90
CA ASP A 345 -2.22 -0.05 -34.73
C ASP A 345 -3.23 -0.97 -35.45
N ALA A 346 -4.28 -0.40 -36.06
CA ALA A 346 -5.31 -1.14 -36.80
C ALA A 346 -4.94 -1.37 -38.28
N ALA A 347 -3.77 -0.91 -38.74
CA ALA A 347 -3.32 -1.13 -40.13
C ALA A 347 -3.33 -2.62 -40.49
N GLY A 348 -4.04 -2.97 -41.57
CA GLY A 348 -4.18 -4.36 -42.04
C GLY A 348 -5.05 -5.27 -41.16
N ARG A 349 -5.71 -4.76 -40.11
CA ARG A 349 -6.60 -5.52 -39.23
C ARG A 349 -8.06 -5.22 -39.52
N VAL A 350 -8.94 -6.18 -39.23
CA VAL A 350 -10.39 -5.97 -39.30
C VAL A 350 -10.83 -5.13 -38.11
N LEU A 351 -11.40 -3.97 -38.40
CA LEU A 351 -11.90 -3.00 -37.45
C LEU A 351 -13.42 -2.87 -37.63
N VAL A 352 -14.19 -2.98 -36.54
CA VAL A 352 -15.65 -2.83 -36.57
C VAL A 352 -16.03 -1.48 -35.98
N VAL A 353 -16.60 -0.61 -36.80
CA VAL A 353 -17.07 0.72 -36.39
C VAL A 353 -18.57 0.67 -36.09
N ARG A 354 -18.96 0.94 -34.84
CA ARG A 354 -20.36 0.96 -34.38
C ARG A 354 -20.78 2.38 -34.02
N PRO A 355 -21.60 3.06 -34.84
CA PRO A 355 -22.14 4.36 -34.46
C PRO A 355 -23.31 4.22 -33.47
N GLY A 356 -23.55 5.29 -32.72
CA GLY A 356 -24.65 5.37 -31.77
C GLY A 356 -24.85 6.81 -31.29
N LEU A 357 -25.67 6.97 -30.26
CA LEU A 357 -25.84 8.26 -29.56
C LEU A 357 -25.24 8.13 -28.17
N VAL A 358 -24.65 9.20 -27.66
CA VAL A 358 -24.12 9.31 -26.30
C VAL A 358 -24.59 10.61 -25.67
N ARG A 359 -25.04 10.50 -24.42
CA ARG A 359 -25.30 11.65 -23.56
C ARG A 359 -24.08 11.85 -22.66
N GLU A 360 -23.33 12.91 -22.94
CA GLU A 360 -22.03 13.17 -22.30
C GLU A 360 -22.16 13.27 -20.77
N GLY A 361 -21.25 12.59 -20.06
CA GLY A 361 -21.26 12.51 -18.60
C GLY A 361 -22.39 11.67 -17.99
N VAL A 362 -23.22 11.03 -18.81
CA VAL A 362 -24.32 10.17 -18.35
C VAL A 362 -24.17 8.74 -18.87
N GLN A 363 -24.45 8.48 -20.16
CA GLN A 363 -24.45 7.13 -20.74
C GLN A 363 -24.50 7.14 -22.27
N TRP A 364 -24.10 6.02 -22.88
CA TRP A 364 -24.45 5.71 -24.27
C TRP A 364 -25.95 5.38 -24.37
N ALA A 365 -26.62 5.86 -25.41
CA ALA A 365 -28.01 5.53 -25.68
C ALA A 365 -28.14 4.05 -25.99
N VAL A 366 -29.20 3.44 -25.47
CA VAL A 366 -29.50 2.04 -25.74
C VAL A 366 -29.85 1.88 -27.21
N CYS A 367 -29.11 1.03 -27.91
CA CYS A 367 -29.38 0.78 -29.31
C CYS A 367 -30.48 -0.28 -29.45
N THR A 368 -31.60 0.09 -30.07
CA THR A 368 -32.80 -0.76 -30.15
C THR A 368 -32.92 -1.49 -31.48
N GLU A 369 -32.36 -0.94 -32.56
CA GLU A 369 -32.42 -1.53 -33.90
C GLU A 369 -31.18 -1.15 -34.73
N GLY A 370 -30.75 -2.03 -35.63
CA GLY A 370 -29.76 -1.72 -36.67
C GLY A 370 -28.29 -1.63 -36.22
N CYS A 371 -28.01 -1.78 -34.93
CA CYS A 371 -26.68 -1.62 -34.30
C CYS A 371 -25.59 -2.49 -34.93
N ASP A 372 -25.89 -3.77 -35.17
CA ASP A 372 -24.93 -4.70 -35.78
C ASP A 372 -24.97 -4.68 -37.32
N ARG A 373 -26.11 -4.33 -37.90
CA ARG A 373 -26.28 -4.26 -39.37
C ARG A 373 -25.59 -3.04 -39.97
N ALA A 374 -25.59 -1.93 -39.23
CA ALA A 374 -24.92 -0.70 -39.61
C ALA A 374 -23.46 -0.63 -39.15
N ALA A 375 -22.94 -1.68 -38.50
CA ALA A 375 -21.55 -1.74 -38.11
C ALA A 375 -20.67 -1.89 -39.37
N LEU A 376 -19.70 -1.00 -39.57
CA LEU A 376 -18.81 -1.07 -40.71
C LEU A 376 -17.58 -1.90 -40.38
N ARG A 377 -17.34 -2.95 -41.17
CA ARG A 377 -16.11 -3.73 -41.16
C ARG A 377 -15.11 -3.13 -42.12
N LEU A 378 -14.03 -2.58 -41.58
CA LEU A 378 -12.99 -1.88 -42.33
C LEU A 378 -11.67 -2.61 -42.14
N VAL A 379 -10.83 -2.60 -43.18
CA VAL A 379 -9.42 -2.95 -43.08
C VAL A 379 -8.62 -1.70 -43.41
N PRO A 380 -8.18 -0.93 -42.41
CA PRO A 380 -7.46 0.31 -42.67
C PRO A 380 -6.16 0.04 -43.43
N ALA A 381 -5.95 0.78 -44.51
CA ALA A 381 -4.67 0.79 -45.22
C ALA A 381 -3.58 1.43 -44.33
N PRO A 382 -2.32 1.00 -44.47
CA PRO A 382 -1.21 1.68 -43.82
C PRO A 382 -1.10 3.15 -44.30
N PRO A 383 -0.66 4.09 -43.46
CA PRO A 383 -0.39 5.46 -43.87
C PRO A 383 0.66 5.54 -44.97
N ARG A 384 0.64 6.63 -45.76
CA ARG A 384 1.69 6.91 -46.78
C ARG A 384 3.10 6.84 -46.19
N LEU A 385 3.31 7.48 -45.05
CA LEU A 385 4.55 7.47 -44.28
C LEU A 385 4.25 6.81 -42.94
N ALA A 386 4.78 5.62 -42.68
CA ALA A 386 4.58 4.92 -41.42
C ALA A 386 5.75 3.99 -41.12
N TYR A 387 6.01 3.72 -39.85
CA TYR A 387 7.09 2.84 -39.44
C TYR A 387 6.63 1.76 -38.46
N ALA A 388 7.36 0.65 -38.44
CA ALA A 388 7.36 -0.29 -37.34
C ALA A 388 8.79 -0.39 -36.80
N ALA A 389 8.99 -0.14 -35.51
CA ALA A 389 10.30 -0.28 -34.90
C ALA A 389 10.46 -1.65 -34.24
N GLN A 390 11.64 -2.24 -34.41
CA GLN A 390 11.93 -3.60 -33.93
C GLN A 390 12.94 -3.63 -32.78
N ALA A 391 13.87 -2.67 -32.71
CA ALA A 391 14.86 -2.59 -31.64
C ALA A 391 15.52 -1.22 -31.55
N LEU A 392 15.90 -0.82 -30.33
CA LEU A 392 16.76 0.33 -30.03
C LEU A 392 17.86 -0.17 -29.10
N ALA A 393 19.10 -0.12 -29.58
CA ALA A 393 20.27 -0.30 -28.76
C ALA A 393 20.91 1.07 -28.55
N ALA A 394 21.14 1.44 -27.30
CA ALA A 394 21.91 2.62 -26.95
C ALA A 394 23.06 2.21 -26.03
N SER A 395 24.15 2.97 -26.06
CA SER A 395 25.22 2.78 -25.08
C SER A 395 24.64 2.95 -23.67
N PRO A 396 24.88 2.00 -22.74
CA PRO A 396 24.32 2.08 -21.39
C PRO A 396 24.90 3.25 -20.58
N TRP A 397 26.01 3.82 -21.04
CA TRP A 397 26.71 4.95 -20.43
C TRP A 397 27.30 5.89 -21.49
N ALA A 398 27.37 7.17 -21.17
CA ALA A 398 28.13 8.21 -21.88
C ALA A 398 28.73 9.20 -20.87
N PHE A 399 29.76 9.97 -21.24
CA PHE A 399 30.25 11.07 -20.39
C PHE A 399 29.33 12.29 -20.54
N VAL A 400 29.19 13.09 -19.47
CA VAL A 400 28.52 14.40 -19.55
C VAL A 400 29.23 15.26 -20.61
N GLY A 401 28.48 15.69 -21.64
CA GLY A 401 29.02 16.43 -22.79
C GLY A 401 29.78 15.59 -23.82
N GLY A 402 29.78 14.25 -23.71
CA GLY A 402 30.30 13.33 -24.73
C GLY A 402 29.22 12.85 -25.71
N ASP A 403 29.48 11.75 -26.43
CA ASP A 403 28.53 11.20 -27.41
C ASP A 403 27.84 9.92 -26.92
N LEU A 404 26.51 9.87 -27.06
CA LEU A 404 25.67 8.69 -26.86
C LEU A 404 25.46 7.98 -28.20
N ARG A 405 26.00 6.76 -28.35
CA ARG A 405 25.78 5.97 -29.57
C ARG A 405 24.43 5.28 -29.52
N VAL A 406 23.69 5.40 -30.62
CA VAL A 406 22.34 4.86 -30.80
C VAL A 406 22.29 4.05 -32.09
N ALA A 407 21.67 2.88 -32.05
CA ALA A 407 21.38 2.03 -33.20
C ALA A 407 19.89 1.63 -33.16
N VAL A 408 19.16 1.94 -34.22
CA VAL A 408 17.71 1.71 -34.30
C VAL A 408 17.40 0.88 -35.54
N ARG A 409 16.64 -0.21 -35.36
CA ARG A 409 16.09 -0.98 -36.46
C ARG A 409 14.67 -0.54 -36.74
N LEU A 410 14.44 -0.02 -37.95
CA LEU A 410 13.15 0.48 -38.42
C LEU A 410 12.71 -0.30 -39.65
N VAL A 411 11.42 -0.57 -39.76
CA VAL A 411 10.79 -1.12 -40.97
C VAL A 411 9.90 -0.03 -41.56
N ASN A 412 10.01 0.22 -42.86
CA ASN A 412 9.05 1.05 -43.56
C ASN A 412 7.73 0.30 -43.67
N ALA A 413 6.76 0.71 -42.86
CA ALA A 413 5.44 0.11 -42.82
C ALA A 413 4.38 0.95 -43.56
N GLY A 414 4.81 2.03 -44.21
CA GLY A 414 3.96 2.86 -45.05
C GLY A 414 3.92 2.38 -46.49
N THR A 415 3.18 3.10 -47.32
CA THR A 415 3.05 2.80 -48.76
C THR A 415 4.02 3.58 -49.65
N GLU A 416 4.74 4.57 -49.09
CA GLU A 416 5.75 5.35 -49.80
C GLU A 416 7.17 5.00 -49.34
N PRO A 417 8.17 4.96 -50.24
CA PRO A 417 9.58 4.83 -49.83
C PRO A 417 10.00 5.99 -48.93
N TRP A 418 10.88 5.74 -47.97
CA TRP A 418 11.60 6.80 -47.25
C TRP A 418 12.86 7.15 -48.03
N ASP A 419 13.09 8.44 -48.28
CA ASP A 419 14.20 8.92 -49.08
C ASP A 419 14.93 10.07 -48.37
N PRO A 420 16.22 9.90 -47.99
CA PRO A 420 17.00 10.96 -47.39
C PRO A 420 17.03 12.25 -48.23
N ALA A 421 16.95 12.16 -49.57
CA ALA A 421 16.94 13.31 -50.46
C ALA A 421 15.66 14.16 -50.34
N ARG A 422 14.58 13.58 -49.81
CA ARG A 422 13.32 14.26 -49.52
C ARG A 422 13.21 14.73 -48.06
N GLY A 423 14.31 14.67 -47.31
CA GLY A 423 14.36 15.09 -45.91
C GLY A 423 13.88 14.02 -44.93
N ASP A 424 13.82 12.74 -45.33
CA ASP A 424 13.47 11.64 -44.43
C ASP A 424 14.66 11.30 -43.52
N VAL A 425 14.47 11.47 -42.21
CA VAL A 425 15.49 11.29 -41.18
C VAL A 425 14.94 10.56 -39.96
N LEU A 426 15.80 9.99 -39.12
CA LEU A 426 15.43 9.50 -37.81
C LEU A 426 15.55 10.62 -36.78
N GLY A 427 14.43 11.03 -36.19
CA GLY A 427 14.43 11.90 -35.03
C GLY A 427 14.61 11.12 -33.74
N VAL A 428 15.51 11.57 -32.87
CA VAL A 428 15.69 11.00 -31.53
C VAL A 428 15.44 12.07 -30.48
N ARG A 429 14.47 11.83 -29.61
CA ARG A 429 14.11 12.67 -28.46
C ARG A 429 14.81 12.15 -27.21
N VAL A 430 15.52 13.04 -26.51
CA VAL A 430 16.24 12.74 -25.26
C VAL A 430 15.54 13.48 -24.12
N ARG A 431 14.97 12.76 -23.15
CA ARG A 431 14.22 13.33 -22.03
C ARG A 431 14.91 13.06 -20.69
N ALA A 432 15.06 14.13 -19.90
CA ALA A 432 15.59 14.13 -18.55
C ALA A 432 14.44 14.32 -17.54
N GLY A 433 14.03 13.26 -16.83
CA GLY A 433 12.88 13.34 -15.92
C GLY A 433 11.62 13.93 -16.59
N ASP A 434 11.02 14.95 -15.96
CA ASP A 434 9.76 15.58 -16.37
C ASP A 434 9.96 16.77 -17.33
N GLY A 435 11.19 17.01 -17.80
CA GLY A 435 11.54 18.14 -18.65
C GLY A 435 11.10 18.00 -20.13
N LEU A 436 11.17 19.12 -20.87
CA LEU A 436 10.98 19.12 -22.32
C LEU A 436 12.10 18.30 -23.01
N PRO A 437 11.77 17.42 -23.97
CA PRO A 437 12.77 16.59 -24.64
C PRO A 437 13.66 17.43 -25.57
N THR A 438 14.95 17.13 -25.62
CA THR A 438 15.85 17.65 -26.66
C THR A 438 15.76 16.77 -27.90
N GLU A 439 15.77 17.36 -29.08
CA GLU A 439 15.61 16.65 -30.35
C GLU A 439 16.90 16.63 -31.16
N HIS A 440 17.19 15.47 -31.74
CA HIS A 440 18.32 15.28 -32.65
C HIS A 440 17.86 14.57 -33.93
N ARG A 441 18.63 14.75 -35.02
CA ARG A 441 18.39 14.12 -36.32
C ARG A 441 19.55 13.19 -36.67
N LEU A 442 19.23 11.97 -37.10
CA LEU A 442 20.17 11.01 -37.65
C LEU A 442 19.79 10.72 -39.12
N PRO A 443 20.72 10.85 -40.07
CA PRO A 443 20.42 10.59 -41.47
C PRO A 443 20.10 9.12 -41.71
N LEU A 444 19.16 8.83 -42.60
CA LEU A 444 18.95 7.48 -43.11
C LEU A 444 20.15 7.09 -44.00
N PRO A 445 20.71 5.87 -43.88
CA PRO A 445 21.89 5.46 -44.64
C PRO A 445 21.62 5.25 -46.13
N ALA A 446 20.36 4.96 -46.50
CA ALA A 446 19.89 4.80 -47.87
C ALA A 446 18.35 4.98 -47.90
N ALA A 447 17.78 5.05 -49.11
CA ALA A 447 16.33 5.01 -49.29
C ALA A 447 15.77 3.64 -48.85
N VAL A 448 14.60 3.66 -48.21
CA VAL A 448 13.95 2.47 -47.61
C VAL A 448 12.61 2.24 -48.29
N ALA A 449 12.52 1.21 -49.13
CA ALA A 449 11.28 0.84 -49.82
C ALA A 449 10.18 0.37 -48.83
N PRO A 450 8.89 0.49 -49.18
CA PRO A 450 7.80 -0.11 -48.41
C PRO A 450 8.06 -1.59 -48.10
N GLY A 451 7.89 -1.99 -46.83
CA GLY A 451 8.15 -3.34 -46.33
C GLY A 451 9.62 -3.67 -46.01
N ALA A 452 10.58 -2.84 -46.45
CA ALA A 452 12.00 -3.04 -46.16
C ALA A 452 12.41 -2.50 -44.78
N ASP A 453 13.46 -3.07 -44.19
CA ASP A 453 14.04 -2.59 -42.94
C ASP A 453 15.39 -1.90 -43.13
N VAL A 454 15.74 -1.04 -42.16
CA VAL A 454 16.98 -0.27 -42.13
C VAL A 454 17.51 -0.17 -40.71
N TRP A 455 18.83 -0.24 -40.58
CA TRP A 455 19.54 0.13 -39.35
C TRP A 455 20.06 1.56 -39.45
N VAL A 456 19.59 2.42 -38.54
CA VAL A 456 20.11 3.78 -38.40
C VAL A 456 21.04 3.82 -37.20
N VAL A 457 22.32 4.04 -37.45
CA VAL A 457 23.36 4.09 -36.41
C VAL A 457 23.95 5.50 -36.38
N GLY A 458 24.02 6.10 -35.20
CA GLY A 458 24.52 7.46 -35.05
C GLY A 458 24.96 7.80 -33.63
N ALA A 459 25.61 8.95 -33.49
CA ALA A 459 26.03 9.52 -32.21
C ALA A 459 25.20 10.78 -31.92
N LEU A 460 24.72 10.91 -30.69
CA LEU A 460 23.95 12.05 -30.20
C LEU A 460 24.73 12.73 -29.08
N PRO A 461 24.71 14.07 -28.97
CA PRO A 461 25.36 14.73 -27.84
C PRO A 461 24.66 14.31 -26.54
N ALA A 462 25.46 13.81 -25.60
CA ALA A 462 24.99 13.42 -24.28
C ALA A 462 24.58 14.67 -23.48
N PRO A 463 23.47 14.62 -22.72
CA PRO A 463 23.04 15.72 -21.88
C PRO A 463 24.16 16.23 -20.95
N THR A 464 24.19 17.55 -20.75
CA THR A 464 25.18 18.24 -19.92
C THR A 464 24.93 18.08 -18.41
N GLU A 465 23.83 17.44 -18.03
CA GLU A 465 23.54 17.07 -16.66
C GLU A 465 23.83 15.57 -16.44
N PRO A 466 24.35 15.15 -15.27
CA PRO A 466 24.46 13.73 -14.90
C PRO A 466 23.07 13.16 -14.56
N GLY A 467 22.69 12.02 -15.15
CA GLY A 467 21.36 11.44 -14.89
C GLY A 467 21.01 10.24 -15.75
N ALA A 468 19.81 9.70 -15.53
CA ALA A 468 19.18 8.73 -16.42
C ALA A 468 18.27 9.45 -17.41
N TYR A 469 18.40 9.11 -18.69
CA TYR A 469 17.68 9.75 -19.77
C TYR A 469 16.88 8.74 -20.57
N ARG A 470 15.67 9.14 -20.96
CA ARG A 470 14.81 8.37 -21.85
C ARG A 470 15.10 8.78 -23.29
N LEU A 471 15.46 7.82 -24.13
CA LEU A 471 15.61 8.01 -25.58
C LEU A 471 14.33 7.53 -26.27
N GLU A 472 13.75 8.34 -27.13
CA GLU A 472 12.59 7.99 -27.96
C GLU A 472 12.96 8.22 -29.43
N ALA A 473 13.03 7.16 -30.23
CA ALA A 473 13.40 7.25 -31.65
C ALA A 473 12.17 7.09 -32.56
N GLN A 474 12.00 8.00 -33.51
CA GLN A 474 10.89 8.03 -34.46
C GLN A 474 11.31 8.68 -35.79
N PRO A 475 11.06 8.06 -36.96
CA PRO A 475 11.36 8.69 -38.23
C PRO A 475 10.42 9.86 -38.54
N LEU A 476 10.91 10.84 -39.28
CA LEU A 476 10.18 12.03 -39.70
C LEU A 476 10.66 12.51 -41.07
N ARG A 477 9.83 13.29 -41.74
CA ARG A 477 10.21 14.08 -42.92
C ARG A 477 10.30 15.53 -42.52
N GLU A 478 11.48 16.13 -42.72
CA GLU A 478 11.73 17.52 -42.35
C GLU A 478 10.73 18.45 -43.03
N GLY A 479 10.14 19.36 -42.24
CA GLY A 479 9.12 20.30 -42.70
C GLY A 479 7.72 19.70 -42.98
N GLU A 480 7.54 18.37 -42.93
CA GLU A 480 6.23 17.73 -43.12
C GLU A 480 5.67 17.21 -41.77
N ARG A 481 6.14 16.05 -41.30
CA ARG A 481 5.64 15.41 -40.06
C ARG A 481 6.51 14.24 -39.59
N TRP A 482 6.33 13.84 -38.33
CA TRP A 482 6.78 12.56 -37.81
C TRP A 482 5.93 11.42 -38.36
N PHE A 483 6.56 10.28 -38.66
CA PHE A 483 5.84 9.14 -39.21
C PHE A 483 5.06 8.44 -38.09
N PRO A 484 3.77 8.14 -38.26
CA PRO A 484 3.02 7.31 -37.33
C PRO A 484 3.61 5.90 -37.19
N SER A 485 3.55 5.35 -35.97
CA SER A 485 3.92 3.95 -35.71
C SER A 485 2.71 3.04 -35.94
N VAL A 486 2.90 1.91 -36.62
CA VAL A 486 1.86 0.87 -36.79
C VAL A 486 2.05 -0.33 -35.83
N ALA A 487 3.06 -0.27 -34.95
CA ALA A 487 3.32 -1.24 -33.87
C ALA A 487 3.52 -0.51 -32.52
N ARG A 488 3.48 -1.23 -31.38
CA ARG A 488 3.55 -0.64 -30.03
C ARG A 488 4.74 0.32 -29.85
N GLY A 489 4.42 1.61 -29.73
CA GLY A 489 5.19 2.65 -29.02
C GLY A 489 6.56 3.03 -29.60
N ALA A 490 6.98 4.28 -29.35
CA ALA A 490 8.37 4.70 -29.57
C ALA A 490 9.31 3.74 -28.84
N VAL A 491 10.42 3.36 -29.48
CA VAL A 491 11.38 2.50 -28.79
C VAL A 491 12.09 3.33 -27.73
N VAL A 492 12.05 2.82 -26.49
CA VAL A 492 12.57 3.51 -25.32
C VAL A 492 13.82 2.79 -24.83
N ALA A 493 14.93 3.53 -24.74
CA ALA A 493 16.14 3.08 -24.07
C ALA A 493 16.51 4.05 -22.94
N THR A 494 17.21 3.56 -21.91
CA THR A 494 17.75 4.39 -20.84
C THR A 494 19.25 4.57 -21.04
N GLY A 495 19.69 5.82 -21.22
CA GLY A 495 21.10 6.20 -21.22
C GLY A 495 21.48 6.82 -19.88
N ARG A 496 22.67 6.54 -19.37
CA ARG A 496 23.21 7.20 -18.17
C ARG A 496 24.38 8.09 -18.54
N THR A 497 24.40 9.34 -18.08
CA THR A 497 25.61 10.16 -18.15
C THR A 497 26.42 10.04 -16.86
N ILE A 498 27.73 9.82 -16.98
CA ILE A 498 28.65 9.67 -15.84
C ILE A 498 29.23 11.05 -15.48
N PRO A 499 29.20 11.48 -14.20
CA PRO A 499 29.80 12.74 -13.76
C PRO A 499 31.33 12.74 -13.85
N MET A 500 31.99 13.90 -13.69
CA MET A 500 33.47 14.10 -13.75
C MET A 500 34.28 13.45 -12.60
N ALA A 501 33.66 12.80 -11.62
CA ALA A 501 34.37 12.11 -10.52
C ALA A 501 35.41 11.04 -10.94
N PRO A 502 35.26 10.30 -12.06
CA PRO A 502 36.27 9.37 -12.55
C PRO A 502 37.57 10.08 -12.96
N SER A 503 37.52 11.35 -13.38
CA SER A 503 38.72 12.09 -13.77
C SER A 503 39.58 12.45 -12.55
N LEU A 504 38.97 12.88 -11.45
CA LEU A 504 39.68 13.10 -10.18
C LEU A 504 40.16 11.79 -9.57
N PHE A 505 39.36 10.72 -9.68
CA PHE A 505 39.77 9.37 -9.26
C PHE A 505 40.97 8.86 -10.10
N ALA A 506 40.93 9.00 -11.42
CA ALA A 506 42.01 8.62 -12.32
C ALA A 506 43.28 9.43 -12.05
N LEU A 507 43.17 10.75 -11.85
CA LEU A 507 44.29 11.60 -11.45
C LEU A 507 44.86 11.18 -10.09
N THR A 508 44.00 10.79 -9.14
CA THR A 508 44.41 10.24 -7.84
C THR A 508 45.20 8.94 -8.01
N VAL A 509 44.70 8.01 -8.84
CA VAL A 509 45.38 6.74 -9.14
C VAL A 509 46.73 7.00 -9.79
N VAL A 510 46.80 7.90 -10.78
CA VAL A 510 48.05 8.26 -11.47
C VAL A 510 49.05 8.87 -10.49
N ALA A 511 48.63 9.85 -9.68
CA ALA A 511 49.49 10.47 -8.66
C ALA A 511 49.99 9.44 -7.63
N ALA A 512 49.14 8.51 -7.21
CA ALA A 512 49.49 7.45 -6.25
C ALA A 512 50.47 6.42 -6.84
N VAL A 513 50.28 6.03 -8.11
CA VAL A 513 51.19 5.13 -8.83
C VAL A 513 52.57 5.79 -9.03
N ILE A 514 52.60 7.08 -9.37
CA ILE A 514 53.85 7.86 -9.49
C ILE A 514 54.56 7.93 -8.13
N ALA A 515 53.82 8.24 -7.06
CA ALA A 515 54.35 8.30 -5.70
C ALA A 515 54.92 6.95 -5.21
N ARG A 516 54.35 5.82 -5.64
CA ARG A 516 54.88 4.48 -5.35
C ARG A 516 56.21 4.19 -6.05
N ARG A 517 56.39 4.68 -7.28
CA ARG A 517 57.60 4.44 -8.10
C ARG A 517 58.74 5.38 -7.77
N ARG A 518 58.45 6.61 -7.34
CA ARG A 518 59.43 7.59 -6.88
C ARG A 518 58.97 8.16 -5.54
N PRO A 519 59.60 7.82 -4.40
CA PRO A 519 59.11 8.14 -3.06
C PRO A 519 59.35 9.62 -2.72
N TYR A 520 58.73 10.52 -3.48
CA TYR A 520 58.70 11.95 -3.26
C TYR A 520 57.51 12.27 -2.35
N ALA A 521 57.81 12.65 -1.12
CA ALA A 521 56.79 13.02 -0.13
C ALA A 521 55.78 14.11 -0.60
N PRO A 522 56.16 15.08 -1.47
CA PRO A 522 55.20 16.01 -2.08
C PRO A 522 54.17 15.35 -3.02
N MET A 523 54.55 14.32 -3.77
CA MET A 523 53.63 13.62 -4.69
C MET A 523 52.57 12.84 -3.91
N LEU A 524 52.95 12.31 -2.74
CA LEU A 524 52.03 11.65 -1.82
C LEU A 524 51.03 12.65 -1.22
N ALA A 525 51.48 13.86 -0.88
CA ALA A 525 50.60 14.94 -0.44
C ALA A 525 49.59 15.36 -1.53
N VAL A 526 50.03 15.42 -2.80
CA VAL A 526 49.15 15.67 -3.95
C VAL A 526 48.13 14.53 -4.12
N ALA A 527 48.55 13.27 -4.03
CA ALA A 527 47.64 12.12 -4.12
C ALA A 527 46.58 12.13 -3.01
N TRP A 528 46.95 12.46 -1.77
CA TRP A 528 46.00 12.61 -0.65
C TRP A 528 45.04 13.79 -0.85
N THR A 529 45.54 14.91 -1.38
CA THR A 529 44.70 16.07 -1.70
C THR A 529 43.66 15.71 -2.75
N LEU A 530 44.06 15.05 -3.83
CA LEU A 530 43.17 14.61 -4.91
C LEU A 530 42.17 13.54 -4.43
N ALA A 531 42.60 12.61 -3.56
CA ALA A 531 41.72 11.62 -2.95
C ALA A 531 40.63 12.26 -2.09
N LEU A 532 40.96 13.26 -1.28
CA LEU A 532 39.99 14.00 -0.47
C LEU A 532 39.01 14.82 -1.32
N LEU A 533 39.50 15.46 -2.38
CA LEU A 533 38.64 16.16 -3.35
C LEU A 533 37.71 15.18 -4.09
N SER A 534 38.20 13.99 -4.45
CA SER A 534 37.40 12.92 -5.06
C SER A 534 36.34 12.40 -4.09
N ALA A 535 36.69 12.18 -2.82
CA ALA A 535 35.77 11.81 -1.74
C ALA A 535 34.65 12.83 -1.57
N GLU A 536 35.00 14.10 -1.38
CA GLU A 536 34.06 15.21 -1.25
C GLU A 536 33.10 15.29 -2.44
N ARG A 537 33.66 15.29 -3.66
CA ARG A 537 32.85 15.38 -4.88
C ARG A 537 31.88 14.23 -5.01
N SER A 538 32.31 13.03 -4.62
CA SER A 538 31.45 11.85 -4.66
C SER A 538 30.30 11.91 -3.64
N VAL A 539 30.50 12.54 -2.47
CA VAL A 539 29.40 12.80 -1.51
C VAL A 539 28.39 13.79 -2.09
N VAL A 540 28.87 14.89 -2.65
CA VAL A 540 28.02 15.94 -3.26
C VAL A 540 27.21 15.39 -4.42
N GLU A 541 27.84 14.58 -5.30
CA GLU A 541 27.18 13.94 -6.44
C GLU A 541 26.21 12.84 -5.99
N ALA A 542 26.60 11.98 -5.03
CA ALA A 542 25.70 10.97 -4.49
C ALA A 542 24.45 11.62 -3.89
N ALA A 543 24.62 12.69 -3.13
CA ALA A 543 23.53 13.41 -2.49
C ALA A 543 22.75 14.34 -3.46
N GLY A 544 23.21 14.59 -4.69
CA GLY A 544 22.57 15.53 -5.62
C GLY A 544 22.59 16.97 -5.11
N ILE A 545 23.67 17.39 -4.46
CA ILE A 545 23.80 18.71 -3.83
C ILE A 545 24.43 19.71 -4.82
N ARG A 546 23.86 20.92 -4.92
CA ARG A 546 24.48 22.04 -5.65
C ARG A 546 25.40 22.84 -4.71
N PRO A 547 26.71 22.88 -4.95
CA PRO A 547 27.66 23.60 -4.09
C PRO A 547 27.54 25.12 -4.25
N TRP A 548 27.73 25.84 -3.15
CA TRP A 548 27.78 27.30 -3.09
C TRP A 548 29.17 27.83 -3.45
N PRO A 549 29.32 29.14 -3.73
CA PRO A 549 30.64 29.74 -4.04
C PRO A 549 31.71 29.48 -2.97
N GLU A 550 31.34 29.40 -1.70
CA GLU A 550 32.24 29.15 -0.57
C GLU A 550 32.73 27.70 -0.50
N HIS A 551 31.97 26.75 -1.06
CA HIS A 551 32.24 25.32 -0.98
C HIS A 551 33.62 24.96 -1.52
N GLY A 552 33.93 25.41 -2.75
CA GLY A 552 35.19 25.08 -3.41
C GLY A 552 36.42 25.58 -2.64
N ARG A 553 36.30 26.72 -1.96
CA ARG A 553 37.36 27.29 -1.14
C ARG A 553 37.61 26.47 0.12
N VAL A 554 36.55 26.15 0.88
CA VAL A 554 36.66 25.38 2.13
C VAL A 554 37.17 23.97 1.86
N VAL A 555 36.62 23.31 0.83
CA VAL A 555 37.01 21.95 0.42
C VAL A 555 38.47 21.88 -0.02
N LEU A 556 38.91 22.82 -0.87
CA LEU A 556 40.31 22.88 -1.31
C LEU A 556 41.25 23.19 -0.15
N GLY A 557 40.87 24.11 0.73
CA GLY A 557 41.65 24.46 1.93
C GLY A 557 41.84 23.27 2.88
N LEU A 558 40.77 22.53 3.17
CA LEU A 558 40.81 21.33 4.01
C LEU A 558 41.66 20.22 3.38
N ALA A 559 41.50 19.99 2.07
CA ALA A 559 42.27 18.99 1.34
C ALA A 559 43.78 19.32 1.31
N LEU A 560 44.13 20.58 1.06
CA LEU A 560 45.52 21.06 1.08
C LEU A 560 46.14 20.95 2.49
N LEU A 561 45.40 21.36 3.53
CA LEU A 561 45.86 21.24 4.91
C LEU A 561 46.14 19.78 5.29
N ALA A 562 45.23 18.88 4.95
CA ALA A 562 45.38 17.45 5.18
C ALA A 562 46.59 16.87 4.42
N GLY A 563 46.79 17.27 3.15
CA GLY A 563 47.96 16.89 2.36
C GLY A 563 49.29 17.34 3.00
N VAL A 564 49.34 18.57 3.53
CA VAL A 564 50.53 19.12 4.21
C VAL A 564 50.79 18.46 5.56
N LEU A 565 49.75 18.24 6.38
CA LEU A 565 49.87 17.52 7.65
C LEU A 565 50.40 16.10 7.39
N ARG A 566 49.88 15.42 6.36
CA ARG A 566 50.34 14.10 5.95
C ARG A 566 51.79 14.09 5.47
N TRP A 567 52.21 15.14 4.76
CA TRP A 567 53.59 15.30 4.32
C TRP A 567 54.57 15.33 5.50
N GLY A 568 54.27 16.09 6.56
CA GLY A 568 55.10 16.15 7.79
C GLY A 568 55.14 14.82 8.57
N ALA A 569 54.04 14.06 8.49
CA ALA A 569 53.82 12.82 9.21
C ALA A 569 54.57 11.59 8.61
N GLY A 570 54.96 11.65 7.33
CA GLY A 570 55.55 10.53 6.56
C GLY A 570 56.93 10.01 7.01
N ARG A 571 57.53 10.58 8.06
CA ARG A 571 58.88 10.25 8.54
C ARG A 571 58.95 9.07 9.54
N ARG A 572 57.82 8.61 10.10
CA ARG A 572 57.81 7.56 11.14
C ARG A 572 56.88 6.40 10.79
N ARG A 573 57.34 5.15 11.02
CA ARG A 573 56.66 3.90 10.62
C ARG A 573 55.25 3.78 11.20
N GLY A 574 55.07 4.10 12.49
CA GLY A 574 53.77 4.06 13.17
C GLY A 574 52.73 5.04 12.60
N VAL A 575 53.19 6.13 11.99
CA VAL A 575 52.30 7.18 11.47
C VAL A 575 51.66 6.78 10.13
N ARG A 576 52.27 5.85 9.37
CA ARG A 576 51.70 5.31 8.12
C ARG A 576 50.52 4.38 8.38
N SER A 577 50.63 3.50 9.38
CA SER A 577 49.55 2.61 9.79
C SER A 577 48.37 3.39 10.39
N VAL A 578 48.66 4.44 11.17
CA VAL A 578 47.62 5.36 11.70
C VAL A 578 46.93 6.13 10.57
N ALA A 579 47.68 6.62 9.57
CA ALA A 579 47.10 7.28 8.39
C ALA A 579 46.24 6.33 7.55
N PHE A 580 46.62 5.04 7.44
CA PHE A 580 45.82 4.02 6.77
C PHE A 580 44.50 3.77 7.49
N ALA A 581 44.55 3.60 8.82
CA ALA A 581 43.34 3.47 9.63
C ALA A 581 42.44 4.72 9.53
N ALA A 582 43.04 5.92 9.54
CA ALA A 582 42.29 7.17 9.38
C ALA A 582 41.64 7.30 8.00
N ALA A 583 42.29 6.83 6.92
CA ALA A 583 41.68 6.79 5.58
C ALA A 583 40.53 5.80 5.51
N LEU A 584 40.66 4.63 6.14
CA LEU A 584 39.60 3.63 6.18
C LEU A 584 38.38 4.19 6.91
N VAL A 585 38.58 4.82 8.07
CA VAL A 585 37.52 5.52 8.80
C VAL A 585 36.92 6.65 7.96
N GLY A 586 37.74 7.47 7.30
CA GLY A 586 37.27 8.55 6.43
C GLY A 586 36.45 8.05 5.24
N ALA A 587 36.86 6.94 4.63
CA ALA A 587 36.12 6.30 3.54
C ALA A 587 34.76 5.76 4.02
N SER A 588 34.70 5.16 5.21
CA SER A 588 33.45 4.73 5.84
C SER A 588 32.53 5.91 6.13
N VAL A 589 33.05 7.02 6.66
CA VAL A 589 32.30 8.25 6.92
C VAL A 589 31.73 8.84 5.63
N VAL A 590 32.54 8.95 4.57
CA VAL A 590 32.12 9.43 3.25
C VAL A 590 31.00 8.60 2.65
N THR A 591 31.07 7.28 2.83
CA THR A 591 30.04 6.35 2.35
C THR A 591 28.76 6.50 3.15
N ALA A 592 28.87 6.60 4.48
CA ALA A 592 27.76 6.79 5.38
C ALA A 592 27.06 8.14 5.15
N ASP A 593 27.80 9.24 4.96
CA ASP A 593 27.22 10.56 4.68
C ASP A 593 26.45 10.58 3.36
N GLY A 594 26.98 9.92 2.30
CA GLY A 594 26.28 9.82 1.03
C GLY A 594 24.92 9.13 1.17
N ALA A 595 24.83 8.11 2.03
CA ALA A 595 23.58 7.42 2.37
C ALA A 595 22.66 8.30 3.24
N LEU A 596 23.19 8.88 4.32
CA LEU A 596 22.42 9.69 5.27
C LEU A 596 21.89 10.98 4.65
N LEU A 597 22.64 11.63 3.76
CA LEU A 597 22.20 12.84 3.05
C LEU A 597 21.09 12.57 2.02
N ARG A 598 21.01 11.34 1.49
CA ARG A 598 19.93 10.91 0.61
C ARG A 598 18.64 10.63 1.37
N VAL A 599 18.73 9.91 2.49
CA VAL A 599 17.55 9.43 3.22
C VAL A 599 17.08 10.44 4.26
N PHE A 600 18.02 10.99 5.02
CA PHE A 600 17.76 11.83 6.19
C PHE A 600 18.18 13.28 5.99
N GLY A 601 18.81 13.66 4.87
CA GLY A 601 19.31 15.02 4.66
C GLY A 601 20.37 15.46 5.68
N SER A 602 21.02 14.52 6.37
CA SER A 602 21.92 14.77 7.48
C SER A 602 23.29 14.09 7.25
N VAL A 603 24.36 14.61 7.87
CA VAL A 603 25.69 13.97 7.94
C VAL A 603 25.91 13.29 9.28
N LEU A 604 26.86 12.36 9.41
CA LEU A 604 27.21 11.79 10.72
C LEU A 604 27.53 12.89 11.75
N GLY A 605 27.17 12.64 13.01
CA GLY A 605 27.26 13.61 14.11
C GLY A 605 27.37 12.92 15.47
N PRO A 606 27.63 13.66 16.56
CA PRO A 606 27.85 13.10 17.89
C PRO A 606 26.72 12.19 18.40
N GLU A 607 25.49 12.50 18.05
CA GLU A 607 24.31 11.68 18.33
C GLU A 607 24.39 10.28 17.69
N HIS A 608 24.96 10.17 16.49
CA HIS A 608 25.17 8.89 15.80
C HIS A 608 26.29 8.09 16.48
N LEU A 609 27.31 8.77 17.03
CA LEU A 609 28.33 8.12 17.86
C LEU A 609 27.74 7.60 19.17
N LEU A 610 26.74 8.27 19.76
CA LEU A 610 26.03 7.74 20.94
C LEU A 610 25.19 6.50 20.59
N ALA A 611 24.74 6.39 19.35
CA ALA A 611 23.99 5.24 18.82
C ALA A 611 24.88 4.13 18.21
N TRP A 612 26.21 4.19 18.37
CA TRP A 612 27.15 3.29 17.66
C TRP A 612 26.88 1.80 17.84
N ARG A 613 26.36 1.39 19.01
CA ARG A 613 26.02 -0.02 19.31
C ARG A 613 24.84 -0.55 18.50
N GLN A 614 24.06 0.33 17.87
CA GLN A 614 22.87 0.00 17.07
C GLN A 614 23.20 -0.15 15.57
N ILE A 615 24.43 0.16 15.15
CA ILE A 615 24.84 0.07 13.74
C ILE A 615 24.65 -1.35 13.14
N PRO A 616 24.97 -2.46 13.84
CA PRO A 616 24.75 -3.80 13.31
C PRO A 616 23.27 -4.09 13.04
N ASP A 617 22.37 -3.54 13.85
CA ASP A 617 20.92 -3.78 13.76
C ASP A 617 20.31 -3.11 12.51
N VAL A 618 21.01 -2.13 11.92
CA VAL A 618 20.57 -1.43 10.70
C VAL A 618 21.41 -1.81 9.47
N ALA A 619 22.22 -2.86 9.56
CA ALA A 619 23.24 -3.20 8.56
C ALA A 619 22.65 -3.47 7.16
N ASP A 620 21.50 -4.12 7.07
CA ASP A 620 20.85 -4.41 5.78
C ASP A 620 20.31 -3.13 5.11
N SER A 621 19.71 -2.24 5.90
CA SER A 621 19.31 -0.91 5.42
C SER A 621 20.53 -0.09 5.01
N ALA A 622 21.61 -0.13 5.80
CA ALA A 622 22.86 0.54 5.48
C ALA A 622 23.51 -0.05 4.21
N ALA A 623 23.45 -1.37 4.00
CA ALA A 623 24.00 -2.06 2.83
C ALA A 623 23.18 -1.77 1.57
N ALA A 624 21.85 -1.78 1.64
CA ALA A 624 20.97 -1.37 0.56
C ALA A 624 21.24 0.09 0.12
N LEU A 625 21.57 0.96 1.07
CA LEU A 625 21.96 2.34 0.83
C LEU A 625 23.42 2.48 0.32
N ALA A 626 24.33 1.62 0.79
CA ALA A 626 25.76 1.63 0.46
C ALA A 626 26.12 0.90 -0.84
N ALA A 627 25.22 0.08 -1.41
CA ALA A 627 25.41 -0.63 -2.69
C ALA A 627 25.67 0.29 -3.91
N ARG A 628 25.62 1.62 -3.70
CA ARG A 628 26.04 2.67 -4.65
C ARG A 628 27.22 3.48 -4.12
N ALA A 629 28.26 2.80 -3.64
CA ALA A 629 29.38 3.43 -2.96
C ALA A 629 30.03 4.53 -3.83
N PRO A 630 30.26 5.74 -3.28
CA PRO A 630 30.94 6.82 -4.00
C PRO A 630 32.39 6.44 -4.35
N HIS A 631 32.81 6.58 -5.62
CA HIS A 631 34.17 6.29 -6.10
C HIS A 631 35.29 6.97 -5.26
N GLY A 632 34.99 8.09 -4.62
CA GLY A 632 35.92 8.79 -3.74
C GLY A 632 36.25 8.08 -2.41
N ALA A 633 35.38 7.19 -1.90
CA ALA A 633 35.74 6.34 -0.76
C ALA A 633 36.85 5.34 -1.13
N LEU A 634 36.80 4.78 -2.34
CA LEU A 634 37.83 3.92 -2.90
C LEU A 634 39.15 4.68 -3.12
N ALA A 635 39.10 5.96 -3.48
CA ALA A 635 40.27 6.81 -3.66
C ALA A 635 41.10 6.94 -2.36
N LEU A 636 40.43 7.17 -1.23
CA LEU A 636 41.05 7.27 0.10
C LEU A 636 41.72 5.96 0.51
N VAL A 637 41.02 4.83 0.34
CA VAL A 637 41.56 3.49 0.68
C VAL A 637 42.74 3.13 -0.21
N LEU A 638 42.67 3.43 -1.51
CA LEU A 638 43.72 3.12 -2.48
C LEU A 638 45.00 3.89 -2.23
N VAL A 639 44.92 5.22 -2.03
CA VAL A 639 46.10 6.05 -1.69
C VAL A 639 46.74 5.57 -0.40
N ALA A 640 45.93 5.24 0.60
CA ALA A 640 46.42 4.75 1.88
C ALA A 640 47.08 3.36 1.78
N ALA A 641 46.51 2.42 1.02
CA ALA A 641 47.08 1.09 0.80
C ALA A 641 48.41 1.15 0.01
N LEU A 642 48.45 1.98 -1.03
CA LEU A 642 49.67 2.22 -1.82
C LEU A 642 50.77 2.88 -0.97
N GLU A 643 50.38 3.72 -0.01
CA GLU A 643 51.31 4.33 0.93
C GLU A 643 51.93 3.32 1.91
N VAL A 644 51.13 2.41 2.49
CA VAL A 644 51.62 1.35 3.38
C VAL A 644 52.61 0.44 2.64
N THR A 645 52.39 0.19 1.35
CA THR A 645 53.20 -0.69 0.51
C THR A 645 54.36 0.01 -0.22
N SER A 646 54.53 1.33 -0.05
CA SER A 646 55.57 2.12 -0.73
C SER A 646 56.96 2.01 -0.07
N ARG A 647 58.02 2.06 -0.89
CA ARG A 647 59.44 2.03 -0.44
C ARG A 647 59.81 3.30 0.36
N ARG A 648 60.83 3.23 1.22
CA ARG A 648 61.32 4.38 2.02
C ARG A 648 61.72 5.54 1.12
N ALA A 649 61.30 6.75 1.48
CA ALA A 649 61.89 7.98 0.97
C ALA A 649 63.22 8.21 1.70
N ASP A 650 64.30 8.41 0.95
CA ASP A 650 65.62 8.70 1.51
C ASP A 650 65.63 10.11 2.12
N PRO A 651 66.03 10.33 3.40
CA PRO A 651 65.81 11.59 4.11
C PRO A 651 66.83 12.69 3.76
N GLY A 652 67.38 12.68 2.54
CA GLY A 652 68.38 13.63 2.08
C GLY A 652 67.98 15.10 2.27
N ARG A 653 68.76 15.81 3.09
CA ARG A 653 68.60 17.23 3.47
C ARG A 653 68.58 18.16 2.25
N ARG A 654 67.48 18.88 2.01
CA ARG A 654 67.40 20.10 1.16
C ARG A 654 66.42 21.11 1.82
N PRO A 655 66.40 22.41 1.46
CA PRO A 655 65.73 23.44 2.27
C PRO A 655 64.26 23.59 1.86
N TRP A 656 63.38 22.70 2.36
CA TRP A 656 61.97 22.65 1.96
C TRP A 656 61.00 23.40 2.88
N LEU A 657 61.48 24.07 3.93
CA LEU A 657 60.64 24.83 4.87
C LEU A 657 59.81 25.93 4.18
N ARG A 658 60.36 26.61 3.17
CA ARG A 658 59.71 27.71 2.45
C ARG A 658 58.44 27.29 1.70
N PRO A 659 58.42 26.23 0.86
CA PRO A 659 57.18 25.77 0.25
C PRO A 659 56.17 25.21 1.27
N VAL A 660 56.60 24.57 2.37
CA VAL A 660 55.68 24.14 3.46
C VAL A 660 54.95 25.33 4.05
N LEU A 661 55.70 26.37 4.43
CA LEU A 661 55.17 27.58 5.04
C LEU A 661 54.28 28.33 4.06
N GLY A 662 54.63 28.35 2.76
CA GLY A 662 53.79 28.90 1.70
C GLY A 662 52.48 28.17 1.51
N THR A 663 52.47 26.83 1.51
CA THR A 663 51.24 26.03 1.40
C THR A 663 50.41 26.08 2.69
N LEU A 664 51.03 26.15 3.87
CA LEU A 664 50.33 26.38 5.14
C LEU A 664 49.71 27.77 5.21
N ALA A 665 50.41 28.81 4.76
CA ALA A 665 49.87 30.17 4.67
C ALA A 665 48.70 30.22 3.68
N LEU A 666 48.83 29.60 2.51
CA LEU A 666 47.76 29.49 1.52
C LEU A 666 46.55 28.70 2.06
N ALA A 667 46.79 27.54 2.67
CA ALA A 667 45.74 26.73 3.31
C ALA A 667 45.07 27.50 4.46
N SER A 668 45.82 28.26 5.24
CA SER A 668 45.28 29.09 6.33
C SER A 668 44.43 30.25 5.78
N VAL A 669 44.88 30.95 4.74
CA VAL A 669 44.09 32.03 4.10
C VAL A 669 42.82 31.50 3.45
N VAL A 670 42.90 30.32 2.82
CA VAL A 670 41.77 29.66 2.14
C VAL A 670 40.77 29.04 3.15
N LEU A 671 41.24 28.55 4.30
CA LEU A 671 40.44 27.84 5.31
C LEU A 671 39.90 28.74 6.44
N VAL A 672 40.72 29.65 6.99
CA VAL A 672 40.43 30.37 8.25
C VAL A 672 39.36 31.45 8.07
N GLY A 673 39.24 32.05 6.89
CA GLY A 673 38.26 33.12 6.63
C GLY A 673 36.80 32.65 6.72
N PRO A 674 36.34 31.72 5.86
CA PRO A 674 34.94 31.30 5.83
C PRO A 674 34.57 30.35 6.97
N LEU A 675 35.35 29.29 7.19
CA LEU A 675 35.03 28.27 8.20
C LEU A 675 35.30 28.77 9.62
N GLY A 676 36.35 29.58 9.83
CA GLY A 676 36.62 30.22 11.12
C GLY A 676 35.52 31.20 11.54
N ARG A 677 35.01 32.02 10.60
CA ARG A 677 33.82 32.86 10.82
C ARG A 677 32.57 32.02 11.04
N ALA A 678 32.41 30.90 10.35
CA ALA A 678 31.26 30.02 10.56
C ALA A 678 31.26 29.44 11.99
N ILE A 679 32.41 28.96 12.48
CA ILE A 679 32.58 28.37 13.82
C ILE A 679 32.39 29.40 14.94
N THR A 680 32.89 30.63 14.77
CA THR A 680 32.88 31.68 15.82
C THR A 680 31.70 32.65 15.72
N GLY A 681 31.07 32.75 14.55
CA GLY A 681 30.01 33.69 14.26
C GLY A 681 28.58 33.14 14.48
N PRO A 682 27.57 33.91 14.05
CA PRO A 682 26.15 33.54 14.18
C PRO A 682 25.81 32.24 13.46
N GLU A 683 26.58 31.84 12.44
CA GLU A 683 26.34 30.64 11.65
C GLU A 683 26.48 29.35 12.49
N ALA A 684 27.45 29.24 13.39
CA ALA A 684 27.51 28.10 14.31
C ALA A 684 26.37 28.07 15.35
N ARG A 685 25.62 29.18 15.49
CA ARG A 685 24.39 29.24 16.28
C ARG A 685 23.14 28.92 15.45
N ARG A 686 23.21 29.09 14.13
CA ARG A 686 22.15 28.71 13.21
C ARG A 686 22.16 27.21 13.00
N ILE A 687 20.97 26.64 13.01
CA ILE A 687 20.75 25.23 12.73
C ILE A 687 20.48 25.14 11.23
N TYR A 688 21.51 24.75 10.49
CA TYR A 688 21.44 24.51 9.05
C TYR A 688 20.99 23.08 8.79
N ASP A 689 20.43 22.79 7.61
CA ASP A 689 20.21 21.45 7.07
C ASP A 689 21.54 20.80 6.60
N GLY A 690 21.64 19.46 6.56
CA GLY A 690 22.90 18.74 6.39
C GLY A 690 23.38 18.90 4.97
N ARG A 691 22.42 18.83 4.04
CA ARG A 691 22.61 19.17 2.65
C ARG A 691 23.09 20.61 2.48
N GLN A 692 22.57 21.57 3.25
CA GLN A 692 23.04 22.97 3.21
C GLN A 692 24.45 23.14 3.77
N LEU A 693 24.79 22.46 4.88
CA LEU A 693 26.14 22.48 5.43
C LEU A 693 27.14 21.91 4.41
N VAL A 694 26.83 20.78 3.78
CA VAL A 694 27.67 20.19 2.73
C VAL A 694 27.71 21.07 1.49
N ALA A 695 26.57 21.62 1.06
CA ALA A 695 26.49 22.55 -0.06
C ALA A 695 27.39 23.77 0.14
N ARG A 696 27.55 24.25 1.38
CA ARG A 696 28.25 25.50 1.68
C ARG A 696 29.69 25.34 2.15
N TYR A 697 29.98 24.30 2.93
CA TYR A 697 31.28 24.09 3.57
C TYR A 697 31.93 22.73 3.21
N GLY A 698 31.25 21.91 2.41
CA GLY A 698 31.66 20.54 2.10
C GLY A 698 31.37 19.55 3.22
N ALA A 699 31.44 18.25 2.93
CA ALA A 699 31.18 17.15 3.87
C ALA A 699 32.09 17.24 5.10
N PHE A 700 33.39 17.46 4.89
CA PHE A 700 34.34 17.61 5.98
C PHE A 700 34.10 18.89 6.80
N GLY A 701 33.76 20.01 6.17
CA GLY A 701 33.40 21.24 6.88
C GLY A 701 32.10 21.11 7.68
N ALA A 702 31.13 20.34 7.16
CA ALA A 702 29.89 20.00 7.85
C ALA A 702 30.16 19.19 9.12
N HIS A 703 31.09 18.23 9.11
CA HIS A 703 31.50 17.48 10.31
C HIS A 703 32.12 18.38 11.38
N VAL A 704 32.98 19.31 10.99
CA VAL A 704 33.59 20.27 11.93
C VAL A 704 32.50 21.11 12.60
N LEU A 705 31.58 21.67 11.80
CA LEU A 705 30.49 22.49 12.32
C LEU A 705 29.53 21.67 13.19
N ARG A 706 29.19 20.44 12.80
CA ARG A 706 28.30 19.55 13.56
C ARG A 706 28.92 19.11 14.88
N THR A 707 30.23 18.86 14.90
CA THR A 707 30.97 18.55 16.12
C THR A 707 30.97 19.76 17.07
N VAL A 708 31.26 20.96 16.56
CA VAL A 708 31.20 22.19 17.36
C VAL A 708 29.80 22.44 17.90
N GLN A 709 28.77 22.27 17.08
CA GLN A 709 27.37 22.37 17.50
C GLN A 709 27.04 21.34 18.58
N GLY A 710 27.38 20.07 18.38
CA GLY A 710 27.13 19.01 19.37
C GLY A 710 27.88 19.21 20.69
N LEU A 711 29.12 19.73 20.66
CA LEU A 711 29.85 20.09 21.88
C LEU A 711 29.23 21.30 22.59
N ARG A 712 28.73 22.29 21.84
CA ARG A 712 28.07 23.47 22.40
C ARG A 712 26.66 23.19 22.95
N TYR A 713 25.94 22.25 22.35
CA TYR A 713 24.53 21.96 22.68
C TYR A 713 24.30 20.58 23.31
N GLY A 714 25.34 19.76 23.52
CA GLY A 714 25.22 18.42 24.10
C GLY A 714 25.15 18.39 25.63
N GLY A 715 25.42 19.51 26.32
CA GLY A 715 25.34 19.62 27.77
C GLY A 715 23.96 20.03 28.29
N ARG A 716 23.64 19.70 29.55
CA ARG A 716 22.49 20.27 30.27
C ARG A 716 22.63 21.78 30.32
N VAL A 717 21.63 22.52 29.85
CA VAL A 717 21.64 23.97 29.90
C VAL A 717 21.06 24.39 31.27
N PRO A 718 21.82 25.09 32.13
CA PRO A 718 21.31 25.55 33.41
C PRO A 718 20.06 26.41 33.23
N LEU A 719 19.15 26.37 34.20
CA LEU A 719 17.96 27.22 34.21
C LEU A 719 18.39 28.69 34.30
N PRO A 720 17.95 29.58 33.38
CA PRO A 720 18.22 31.01 33.49
C PRO A 720 17.48 31.60 34.71
N GLU A 721 18.13 32.48 35.47
CA GLU A 721 17.47 33.23 36.55
C GLU A 721 16.29 34.04 36.00
N GLY A 722 15.12 33.95 36.66
CA GLY A 722 13.87 34.61 36.21
C GLY A 722 13.14 33.95 35.04
N GLY A 723 13.74 32.98 34.33
CA GLY A 723 13.16 32.38 33.12
C GLY A 723 11.87 31.56 33.36
N ILE A 724 11.75 30.91 34.53
CA ILE A 724 10.58 30.07 34.87
C ILE A 724 9.28 30.90 34.93
N ALA A 725 9.32 32.10 35.52
CA ALA A 725 8.13 32.94 35.66
C ALA A 725 7.63 33.46 34.30
N ALA A 726 8.56 33.89 33.45
CA ALA A 726 8.23 34.34 32.09
C ALA A 726 7.65 33.21 31.23
N VAL A 727 8.25 32.01 31.30
CA VAL A 727 7.75 30.84 30.60
C VAL A 727 6.39 30.40 31.15
N ARG A 728 6.19 30.38 32.46
CA ARG A 728 4.91 30.00 33.09
C ARG A 728 3.77 30.89 32.59
N ARG A 729 3.95 32.22 32.60
CA ARG A 729 2.96 33.16 32.07
C ARG A 729 2.61 32.86 30.61
N ARG A 730 3.63 32.62 29.78
CA ARG A 730 3.44 32.26 28.35
C ARG A 730 2.70 30.93 28.16
N LEU A 731 2.89 29.96 29.05
CA LEU A 731 2.14 28.69 29.02
C LEU A 731 0.69 28.87 29.48
N GLU A 732 0.43 29.75 30.46
CA GLU A 732 -0.91 30.06 30.96
C GLU A 732 -1.78 30.78 29.92
N GLU A 733 -1.21 31.76 29.20
CA GLU A 733 -1.83 32.46 28.08
C GLU A 733 -2.26 31.51 26.95
N ARG A 734 -1.72 30.28 26.92
CA ARG A 734 -2.02 29.29 25.90
C ARG A 734 -3.20 28.39 26.22
N ARG A 735 -3.78 28.48 27.41
CA ARG A 735 -4.94 27.66 27.80
C ARG A 735 -6.18 28.03 26.99
N LEU A 736 -6.87 27.02 26.49
CA LEU A 736 -8.17 27.15 25.81
C LEU A 736 -9.28 26.58 26.70
N PRO A 737 -10.55 26.98 26.52
CA PRO A 737 -11.69 26.34 27.17
C PRO A 737 -11.76 24.83 26.87
N ARG A 738 -12.40 24.07 27.77
CA ARG A 738 -12.66 22.64 27.57
C ARG A 738 -13.63 22.45 26.40
N PRO A 739 -13.43 21.44 25.53
CA PRO A 739 -14.34 21.17 24.42
C PRO A 739 -15.66 20.55 24.92
N PRO A 740 -16.76 20.60 24.13
CA PRO A 740 -18.03 19.95 24.49
C PRO A 740 -17.90 18.44 24.77
N ALA A 741 -16.96 17.76 24.09
CA ALA A 741 -16.69 16.33 24.24
C ALA A 741 -15.75 15.98 25.41
N PHE A 742 -15.46 16.91 26.32
CA PHE A 742 -14.54 16.68 27.44
C PHE A 742 -15.06 15.58 28.37
N GLY A 743 -14.30 14.49 28.49
CA GLY A 743 -14.68 13.33 29.30
C GLY A 743 -15.58 12.30 28.61
N ALA A 744 -15.75 12.37 27.29
CA ALA A 744 -16.55 11.42 26.52
C ALA A 744 -16.12 9.94 26.65
N GLY A 745 -14.85 9.69 27.00
CA GLY A 745 -14.28 8.35 27.25
C GLY A 745 -13.76 8.19 28.68
N ARG A 746 -14.32 8.91 29.66
CA ARG A 746 -13.86 8.85 31.06
C ARG A 746 -13.78 7.42 31.59
N GLY A 747 -12.61 7.05 32.14
CA GLY A 747 -12.39 5.73 32.75
C GLY A 747 -12.22 4.59 31.75
N TYR A 748 -12.05 4.87 30.46
CA TYR A 748 -11.71 3.86 29.46
C TYR A 748 -10.26 3.42 29.66
N ASP A 749 -9.96 2.15 29.39
CA ASP A 749 -8.59 1.72 29.09
C ASP A 749 -8.08 2.47 27.86
N VAL A 750 -6.78 2.70 27.75
CA VAL A 750 -6.18 3.38 26.59
C VAL A 750 -5.17 2.45 25.94
N VAL A 751 -5.41 2.10 24.68
CA VAL A 751 -4.46 1.36 23.84
C VAL A 751 -4.06 2.26 22.70
N MET A 752 -2.85 2.81 22.80
CA MET A 752 -2.28 3.74 21.83
C MET A 752 -1.21 3.02 21.02
N ILE A 753 -1.40 2.94 19.71
CA ILE A 753 -0.56 2.21 18.76
C ILE A 753 0.10 3.23 17.83
N GLN A 754 1.41 3.40 17.99
CA GLN A 754 2.26 4.05 17.00
C GLN A 754 2.57 3.04 15.90
N ALA A 755 1.96 3.24 14.73
CA ALA A 755 2.17 2.41 13.56
C ALA A 755 3.39 2.90 12.78
N GLU A 756 4.44 2.08 12.75
CA GLU A 756 5.69 2.36 12.03
C GLU A 756 5.41 2.73 10.57
N ALA A 757 5.96 3.85 10.11
CA ALA A 757 5.96 4.33 8.73
C ALA A 757 4.58 4.33 8.04
N LEU A 758 3.48 4.36 8.79
CA LEU A 758 2.14 4.28 8.22
C LEU A 758 1.73 5.64 7.63
N ALA A 759 1.64 5.71 6.31
CA ALA A 759 1.25 6.93 5.62
C ALA A 759 -0.27 7.12 5.61
N ASP A 760 -0.73 8.36 5.66
CA ASP A 760 -2.16 8.70 5.70
C ASP A 760 -2.92 8.17 4.48
N TRP A 761 -2.32 8.28 3.29
CA TRP A 761 -2.90 7.84 2.03
C TRP A 761 -3.23 6.35 1.99
N VAL A 762 -2.61 5.53 2.84
CA VAL A 762 -2.89 4.09 2.93
C VAL A 762 -4.33 3.84 3.38
N LEU A 763 -4.93 4.75 4.17
CA LEU A 763 -6.33 4.66 4.57
C LEU A 763 -7.26 4.56 3.36
N ASP A 764 -6.95 5.26 2.27
CA ASP A 764 -7.76 5.33 1.05
C ASP A 764 -7.24 4.42 -0.09
N ALA A 765 -6.06 3.83 0.07
CA ALA A 765 -5.46 2.94 -0.92
C ALA A 765 -6.28 1.66 -1.17
N GLU A 766 -6.37 1.27 -2.44
CA GLU A 766 -7.03 0.04 -2.88
C GLU A 766 -6.17 -0.72 -3.90
N VAL A 767 -6.22 -2.05 -3.83
CA VAL A 767 -5.57 -2.95 -4.78
C VAL A 767 -6.62 -3.92 -5.30
N GLY A 768 -6.80 -4.01 -6.62
CA GLY A 768 -7.84 -4.87 -7.23
C GLY A 768 -9.28 -4.52 -6.79
N GLY A 769 -9.56 -3.25 -6.47
CA GLY A 769 -10.85 -2.79 -5.94
C GLY A 769 -11.12 -3.16 -4.48
N ARG A 770 -10.09 -3.61 -3.73
CA ARG A 770 -10.19 -3.94 -2.31
C ARG A 770 -9.35 -2.96 -1.46
N PRO A 771 -9.88 -2.44 -0.33
CA PRO A 771 -9.10 -1.61 0.59
C PRO A 771 -7.88 -2.33 1.14
N VAL A 772 -6.74 -1.63 1.22
CA VAL A 772 -5.49 -2.18 1.81
C VAL A 772 -5.62 -2.34 3.33
N VAL A 773 -6.27 -1.39 4.00
CA VAL A 773 -6.46 -1.37 5.47
C VAL A 773 -7.95 -1.30 5.87
N PRO A 774 -8.76 -2.34 5.58
CA PRO A 774 -10.21 -2.30 5.79
C PRO A 774 -10.62 -2.10 7.26
N THR A 775 -9.87 -2.61 8.22
CA THR A 775 -10.17 -2.48 9.67
C THR A 775 -9.91 -1.06 10.15
N LEU A 776 -8.74 -0.51 9.85
CA LEU A 776 -8.40 0.85 10.23
C LEU A 776 -9.32 1.86 9.54
N ARG A 777 -9.67 1.64 8.26
CA ARG A 777 -10.68 2.44 7.54
C ARG A 777 -12.05 2.37 8.22
N ARG A 778 -12.46 1.20 8.73
CA ARG A 778 -13.71 1.05 9.52
C ARG A 778 -13.63 1.85 10.83
N TRP A 779 -12.55 1.71 11.60
CA TRP A 779 -12.38 2.46 12.86
C TRP A 779 -12.35 3.97 12.62
N ALA A 780 -11.78 4.43 11.50
CA ALA A 780 -11.79 5.84 11.11
C ALA A 780 -13.20 6.38 10.80
N ARG A 781 -14.11 5.52 10.30
CA ARG A 781 -15.52 5.87 10.04
C ARG A 781 -16.37 5.84 11.31
N GLU A 782 -16.14 4.85 12.17
CA GLU A 782 -16.85 4.67 13.45
C GLU A 782 -16.43 5.69 14.51
N GLY A 783 -15.15 6.05 14.54
CA GLY A 783 -14.56 6.99 15.49
C GLY A 783 -14.25 8.36 14.89
N THR A 784 -13.30 9.07 15.51
CA THR A 784 -12.75 10.34 15.01
C THR A 784 -11.45 10.06 14.27
N SER A 785 -11.36 10.49 13.01
CA SER A 785 -10.13 10.44 12.23
C SER A 785 -9.78 11.82 11.67
N LEU A 786 -8.49 12.14 11.67
CA LEU A 786 -7.94 13.34 11.05
C LEU A 786 -6.51 13.05 10.59
N PRO A 787 -6.12 13.42 9.36
CA PRO A 787 -4.73 13.28 8.97
C PRO A 787 -3.85 14.27 9.74
N LEU A 788 -2.75 13.79 10.31
CA LEU A 788 -1.78 14.61 11.02
C LEU A 788 -0.57 14.89 10.13
N LEU A 789 0.01 16.08 10.28
CA LEU A 789 1.31 16.39 9.70
C LEU A 789 2.39 15.54 10.37
N ASP A 790 3.26 14.93 9.56
CA ASP A 790 4.50 14.30 10.05
C ASP A 790 5.44 15.38 10.57
N GLN A 791 5.55 15.48 11.91
CA GLN A 791 6.34 16.49 12.61
C GLN A 791 7.70 15.95 13.07
N THR A 792 8.11 14.77 12.60
CA THR A 792 9.38 14.16 12.96
C THR A 792 10.57 14.85 12.28
N ALA A 793 11.76 14.73 12.90
CA ALA A 793 13.00 15.32 12.40
C ALA A 793 14.05 14.23 12.15
N ASP A 794 15.18 14.24 12.86
CA ASP A 794 16.26 13.25 12.70
C ASP A 794 16.00 11.99 13.56
N GLY A 795 15.09 12.07 14.55
CA GLY A 795 14.76 10.96 15.45
C GLY A 795 13.64 10.04 14.96
N ASN A 796 12.97 10.38 13.85
CA ASN A 796 11.90 9.58 13.22
C ASN A 796 10.90 9.04 14.26
N THR A 797 10.82 7.71 14.41
CA THR A 797 9.99 6.99 15.40
C THR A 797 10.10 7.58 16.81
N SER A 798 11.32 7.91 17.27
CA SER A 798 11.53 8.46 18.62
C SER A 798 11.10 9.93 18.79
N ASP A 799 11.11 10.70 17.70
CA ASP A 799 10.54 12.06 17.69
C ASP A 799 9.01 11.98 17.76
N ALA A 800 8.39 11.01 17.07
CA ALA A 800 6.95 10.77 17.15
C ALA A 800 6.51 10.39 18.56
N GLU A 801 7.31 9.60 19.30
CA GLU A 801 7.06 9.30 20.71
C GLU A 801 7.08 10.58 21.57
N LEU A 802 8.05 11.47 21.38
CA LEU A 802 8.12 12.74 22.09
C LEU A 802 6.91 13.63 21.77
N LEU A 803 6.55 13.74 20.49
CA LEU A 803 5.40 14.51 20.01
C LEU A 803 4.11 13.98 20.62
N ALA A 804 3.88 12.67 20.53
CA ALA A 804 2.62 12.04 20.90
C ALA A 804 2.44 11.92 22.42
N LEU A 805 3.53 11.74 23.18
CA LEU A 805 3.48 11.56 24.65
C LEU A 805 3.74 12.85 25.43
N ALA A 806 4.74 13.65 25.04
CA ALA A 806 5.10 14.87 25.75
C ALA A 806 4.43 16.12 25.16
N SER A 807 3.88 16.04 23.95
CA SER A 807 3.32 17.19 23.23
C SER A 807 4.37 18.31 23.08
N LEU A 808 5.60 17.89 22.75
CA LEU A 808 6.75 18.74 22.48
C LEU A 808 7.25 18.50 21.06
N TYR A 809 7.63 19.58 20.39
CA TYR A 809 8.36 19.50 19.14
C TYR A 809 9.74 18.89 19.34
N PRO A 810 10.23 18.05 18.40
CA PRO A 810 11.57 17.49 18.46
C PRO A 810 12.64 18.57 18.26
N LEU A 811 13.90 18.18 18.48
CA LEU A 811 15.04 19.01 18.11
C LEU A 811 15.06 19.19 16.60
N GLU A 812 15.47 20.37 16.12
CA GLU A 812 15.63 20.61 14.68
C GLU A 812 16.70 19.68 14.06
N ARG A 813 17.63 19.18 14.87
CA ARG A 813 18.74 18.30 14.51
C ARG A 813 19.07 17.31 15.61
N GLY A 814 19.38 16.08 15.20
CA GLY A 814 19.60 14.96 16.09
C GLY A 814 18.33 14.52 16.81
N ALA A 815 18.39 13.39 17.50
CA ALA A 815 17.25 12.83 18.20
C ALA A 815 17.26 13.22 19.68
N ALA A 816 16.14 13.77 20.15
CA ALA A 816 15.97 14.13 21.57
C ALA A 816 16.15 12.92 22.49
N ALA A 817 15.77 11.72 22.02
CA ALA A 817 15.91 10.47 22.75
C ALA A 817 17.35 10.13 23.18
N PHE A 818 18.37 10.63 22.47
CA PHE A 818 19.77 10.51 22.89
C PHE A 818 20.31 11.78 23.53
N LEU A 819 19.98 12.94 22.95
CA LEU A 819 20.58 14.22 23.35
C LEU A 819 19.96 14.80 24.63
N ARG A 820 18.73 14.39 24.98
CA ARG A 820 17.94 14.91 26.10
C ARG A 820 17.26 13.79 26.91
N ALA A 821 17.77 12.56 26.84
CA ALA A 821 17.19 11.40 27.51
C ALA A 821 16.95 11.60 29.02
N ASP A 822 17.86 12.32 29.68
CA ASP A 822 17.86 12.54 31.13
C ASP A 822 17.16 13.87 31.52
N VAL A 823 16.40 14.48 30.61
CA VAL A 823 15.65 15.71 30.85
C VAL A 823 14.23 15.35 31.31
N PRO A 824 13.78 15.82 32.48
CA PRO A 824 12.47 15.46 33.00
C PRO A 824 11.35 16.18 32.24
N HIS A 825 10.51 15.40 31.56
CA HIS A 825 9.28 15.86 30.93
C HIS A 825 8.05 15.45 31.77
N HIS A 826 6.94 16.12 31.51
CA HIS A 826 5.63 15.72 32.05
C HIS A 826 4.76 15.29 30.87
N THR A 827 4.58 13.99 30.72
CA THR A 827 3.99 13.33 29.54
C THR A 827 2.58 12.81 29.83
N LEU A 828 1.92 12.28 28.81
CA LEU A 828 0.64 11.57 28.89
C LEU A 828 0.67 10.45 29.94
N ALA A 829 1.71 9.62 29.95
CA ALA A 829 1.83 8.54 30.93
C ALA A 829 1.89 9.07 32.38
N HIS A 830 2.59 10.18 32.65
CA HIS A 830 2.58 10.78 33.99
C HIS A 830 1.17 11.22 34.42
N VAL A 831 0.43 11.87 33.51
CA VAL A 831 -0.93 12.35 33.78
C VAL A 831 -1.87 11.17 34.03
N LEU A 832 -1.79 10.12 33.22
CA LEU A 832 -2.63 8.93 33.37
C LEU A 832 -2.28 8.13 34.63
N ARG A 833 -1.00 8.00 34.97
CA ARG A 833 -0.56 7.39 36.22
C ARG A 833 -1.10 8.14 37.44
N ALA A 834 -1.04 9.48 37.42
CA ALA A 834 -1.63 10.31 38.47
C ALA A 834 -3.16 10.17 38.55
N ALA A 835 -3.82 9.79 37.45
CA ALA A 835 -5.24 9.46 37.40
C ALA A 835 -5.56 7.99 37.72
N GLY A 836 -4.58 7.19 38.18
CA GLY A 836 -4.77 5.81 38.62
C GLY A 836 -4.59 4.74 37.54
N TYR A 837 -4.08 5.08 36.36
CA TYR A 837 -3.82 4.11 35.30
C TYR A 837 -2.51 3.35 35.53
N THR A 838 -2.49 2.05 35.28
CA THR A 838 -1.23 1.31 35.09
C THR A 838 -0.63 1.67 33.74
N THR A 839 0.63 2.11 33.70
CA THR A 839 1.27 2.63 32.47
C THR A 839 2.33 1.68 31.91
N ILE A 840 2.13 1.27 30.64
CA ILE A 840 2.93 0.25 29.99
C ILE A 840 3.36 0.72 28.60
N SER A 841 4.63 0.57 28.26
CA SER A 841 5.12 0.68 26.88
C SER A 841 5.48 -0.70 26.32
N ALA A 842 5.23 -0.96 25.05
CA ALA A 842 5.50 -2.24 24.41
C ALA A 842 6.09 -2.04 23.01
N HIS A 843 7.16 -2.77 22.67
CA HIS A 843 7.78 -2.72 21.34
C HIS A 843 8.44 -4.08 21.02
N PRO A 844 8.22 -4.69 19.84
CA PRO A 844 8.77 -6.00 19.49
C PRO A 844 10.24 -5.97 19.07
N PHE A 845 11.03 -5.05 19.65
CA PHE A 845 12.45 -4.88 19.36
C PHE A 845 13.21 -4.48 20.62
N ARG A 846 14.55 -4.54 20.57
CA ARG A 846 15.41 -4.24 21.72
C ARG A 846 15.17 -2.82 22.24
N GLY A 847 14.95 -2.69 23.55
CA GLY A 847 14.75 -1.38 24.18
C GLY A 847 15.98 -0.47 24.16
N THR A 848 17.16 -1.00 23.85
CA THR A 848 18.37 -0.19 23.66
C THR A 848 18.30 0.63 22.37
N PHE A 849 17.50 0.21 21.38
CA PHE A 849 17.25 0.95 20.15
C PHE A 849 16.43 2.21 20.46
N TRP A 850 16.82 3.35 19.85
CA TRP A 850 16.32 4.69 20.22
C TRP A 850 16.40 5.04 21.73
N ASN A 851 17.27 4.36 22.50
CA ASN A 851 17.50 4.63 23.92
C ASN A 851 16.23 4.51 24.81
N ARG A 852 15.28 3.65 24.42
CA ARG A 852 13.99 3.47 25.12
C ARG A 852 14.12 2.96 26.55
N VAL A 853 15.17 2.17 26.83
CA VAL A 853 15.57 1.78 28.20
C VAL A 853 15.77 2.96 29.14
N ARG A 854 16.06 4.16 28.62
CA ARG A 854 16.14 5.40 29.41
C ARG A 854 14.92 6.28 29.23
N THR A 855 14.46 6.47 27.99
CA THR A 855 13.39 7.43 27.71
C THR A 855 12.02 6.96 28.19
N HIS A 856 11.67 5.67 28.11
CA HIS A 856 10.36 5.18 28.54
C HIS A 856 10.13 5.34 30.06
N PRO A 857 11.09 4.96 30.94
CA PRO A 857 10.99 5.30 32.36
C PRO A 857 10.94 6.82 32.60
N ALA A 858 11.72 7.62 31.86
CA ALA A 858 11.71 9.07 31.98
C ALA A 858 10.38 9.70 31.53
N TYR A 859 9.69 9.06 30.59
CA TYR A 859 8.33 9.37 30.15
C TYR A 859 7.25 8.84 31.11
N GLY A 860 7.62 8.17 32.20
CA GLY A 860 6.69 7.82 33.27
C GLY A 860 5.98 6.49 33.09
N PHE A 861 6.43 5.64 32.16
CA PHE A 861 5.96 4.25 32.08
C PHE A 861 6.49 3.43 33.25
N GLU A 862 5.61 2.66 33.89
CA GLU A 862 5.95 1.77 35.02
C GLU A 862 6.53 0.44 34.55
N THR A 863 6.14 0.00 33.35
CA THR A 863 6.64 -1.24 32.74
C THR A 863 6.93 -1.01 31.28
N SER A 864 8.04 -1.56 30.80
CA SER A 864 8.39 -1.60 29.38
C SER A 864 8.62 -3.03 28.95
N TRP A 865 7.92 -3.48 27.91
CA TRP A 865 8.13 -4.77 27.28
C TRP A 865 8.86 -4.59 25.96
N PHE A 866 9.98 -5.26 25.82
CA PHE A 866 10.82 -5.27 24.61
C PHE A 866 10.91 -6.68 24.04
N GLU A 867 11.71 -6.87 22.98
CA GLU A 867 11.88 -8.15 22.27
C GLU A 867 11.92 -9.39 23.19
N ASP A 868 12.77 -9.38 24.21
CA ASP A 868 12.98 -10.52 25.13
C ASP A 868 11.75 -10.85 26.01
N ASP A 869 10.80 -9.91 26.13
CA ASP A 869 9.57 -10.11 26.87
C ASP A 869 8.46 -10.79 26.05
N PHE A 870 8.64 -10.95 24.73
CA PHE A 870 7.67 -11.58 23.83
C PHE A 870 8.10 -12.99 23.45
N ALA A 871 7.13 -13.89 23.30
CA ALA A 871 7.37 -15.21 22.75
C ALA A 871 7.77 -15.11 21.27
N ALA A 872 8.64 -16.03 20.83
CA ALA A 872 9.04 -16.13 19.44
C ALA A 872 7.83 -16.36 18.51
N GLY A 873 7.92 -15.83 17.29
CA GLY A 873 6.88 -15.94 16.28
C GLY A 873 7.37 -15.51 14.90
N PRO A 874 6.48 -15.41 13.90
CA PRO A 874 6.83 -14.96 12.57
C PRO A 874 7.48 -13.58 12.60
N VAL A 875 8.52 -13.38 11.77
CA VAL A 875 9.30 -12.15 11.67
C VAL A 875 8.97 -11.45 10.36
N VAL A 876 8.77 -10.14 10.40
CA VAL A 876 8.63 -9.27 9.22
C VAL A 876 9.61 -8.12 9.39
N GLY A 877 10.46 -7.90 8.39
CA GLY A 877 11.50 -6.88 8.47
C GLY A 877 12.49 -7.19 9.60
N TRP A 878 12.57 -6.28 10.57
CA TRP A 878 13.61 -6.29 11.61
C TRP A 878 13.26 -7.11 12.86
N GLY A 879 12.02 -7.56 13.02
CA GLY A 879 11.62 -8.24 14.26
C GLY A 879 10.26 -8.91 14.18
N LEU A 880 9.69 -9.21 15.35
CA LEU A 880 8.43 -9.93 15.47
C LEU A 880 7.34 -9.22 14.65
N SER A 881 6.62 -9.98 13.84
CA SER A 881 5.52 -9.48 13.01
C SER A 881 4.45 -8.80 13.86
N ASP A 882 3.81 -7.77 13.30
CA ASP A 882 2.76 -7.02 13.98
C ASP A 882 1.60 -7.92 14.43
N GLY A 883 1.29 -8.98 13.68
CA GLY A 883 0.32 -10.01 14.07
C GLY A 883 0.69 -10.76 15.35
N ALA A 884 1.93 -11.23 15.46
CA ALA A 884 2.39 -11.93 16.67
C ALA A 884 2.54 -10.97 17.86
N PHE A 885 3.02 -9.75 17.62
CA PHE A 885 3.17 -8.72 18.64
C PHE A 885 1.83 -8.28 19.24
N LEU A 886 0.88 -7.84 18.41
CA LEU A 886 -0.42 -7.35 18.89
C LEU A 886 -1.29 -8.47 19.48
N GLY A 887 -1.17 -9.70 18.96
CA GLY A 887 -1.84 -10.88 19.53
C GLY A 887 -1.42 -11.15 20.97
N GLN A 888 -0.11 -11.16 21.24
CA GLN A 888 0.43 -11.33 22.60
C GLN A 888 0.08 -10.13 23.51
N LEU A 889 0.07 -8.92 22.96
CA LEU A 889 -0.30 -7.72 23.70
C LEU A 889 -1.78 -7.77 24.16
N ALA A 890 -2.69 -8.24 23.32
CA ALA A 890 -4.10 -8.39 23.65
C ALA A 890 -4.33 -9.31 24.86
N GLU A 891 -3.59 -10.41 24.96
CA GLU A 891 -3.66 -11.36 26.09
C GLU A 891 -3.16 -10.72 27.39
N ARG A 892 -2.06 -9.96 27.31
CA ARG A 892 -1.50 -9.23 28.46
C ARG A 892 -2.38 -8.07 28.93
N ILE A 893 -3.05 -7.39 28.00
CA ILE A 893 -4.06 -6.36 28.33
C ILE A 893 -5.23 -7.01 29.08
N SER A 894 -5.75 -8.11 28.53
CA SER A 894 -6.96 -8.76 29.05
C SER A 894 -6.80 -9.32 30.46
N SER A 895 -5.58 -9.71 30.83
CA SER A 895 -5.25 -10.26 32.15
C SER A 895 -4.91 -9.22 33.23
N ARG A 896 -4.92 -7.92 32.89
CA ARG A 896 -4.55 -6.83 33.82
C ARG A 896 -5.77 -6.02 34.27
N PRO A 897 -5.78 -5.52 35.52
CA PRO A 897 -6.88 -4.70 36.03
C PRO A 897 -6.94 -3.34 35.34
N SER A 898 -8.15 -2.91 34.95
CA SER A 898 -8.43 -1.55 34.45
C SER A 898 -8.41 -0.51 35.60
N PRO A 899 -8.12 0.78 35.32
CA PRO A 899 -7.76 1.32 34.02
C PRO A 899 -6.28 1.12 33.67
N ILE A 900 -5.98 0.81 32.41
CA ILE A 900 -4.61 0.68 31.90
C ILE A 900 -4.33 1.63 30.75
N PHE A 901 -3.08 2.08 30.63
CA PHE A 901 -2.56 2.77 29.46
C PHE A 901 -1.44 1.95 28.85
N VAL A 902 -1.65 1.47 27.63
CA VAL A 902 -0.66 0.74 26.84
C VAL A 902 -0.26 1.60 25.64
N TYR A 903 1.04 1.86 25.53
CA TYR A 903 1.66 2.48 24.38
C TYR A 903 2.45 1.44 23.59
N ALA A 904 1.94 1.04 22.44
CA ALA A 904 2.52 0.00 21.58
C ALA A 904 3.16 0.63 20.34
N ILE A 905 4.37 0.20 19.99
CA ILE A 905 5.10 0.66 18.81
C ILE A 905 5.31 -0.54 17.89
N THR A 906 4.72 -0.52 16.69
CA THR A 906 4.83 -1.63 15.72
C THR A 906 6.16 -1.60 14.97
N LEU A 907 6.43 -2.60 14.10
CA LEU A 907 7.71 -2.71 13.38
C LEU A 907 7.57 -3.22 11.94
N GLY A 908 6.48 -3.92 11.60
CA GLY A 908 6.35 -4.63 10.31
C GLY A 908 6.45 -3.74 9.06
N LEU A 909 6.17 -2.45 9.20
CA LEU A 909 6.23 -1.44 8.14
C LEU A 909 7.58 -0.70 8.04
N HIS A 910 8.63 -1.23 8.66
CA HIS A 910 9.95 -0.61 8.61
C HIS A 910 10.64 -0.83 7.24
N HIS A 911 11.33 0.19 6.72
CA HIS A 911 12.15 0.13 5.50
C HIS A 911 13.25 -0.97 5.61
N PRO A 912 13.78 -1.55 4.50
CA PRO A 912 13.84 -1.05 3.12
C PRO A 912 12.77 -1.60 2.15
N TYR A 913 11.81 -2.40 2.62
CA TYR A 913 10.76 -3.00 1.77
C TYR A 913 11.29 -3.91 0.65
N GLY A 914 12.46 -4.54 0.86
CA GLY A 914 13.11 -5.37 -0.16
C GLY A 914 12.38 -6.69 -0.47
N ALA A 915 11.69 -7.26 0.53
CA ALA A 915 10.90 -8.47 0.39
C ALA A 915 9.83 -8.52 1.49
N PHE A 916 8.75 -9.25 1.24
CA PHE A 916 7.72 -9.57 2.24
C PHE A 916 7.48 -11.10 2.28
N PRO A 917 7.32 -11.74 3.47
CA PRO A 917 7.15 -13.18 3.55
C PRO A 917 5.87 -13.66 2.83
N PRO A 918 5.97 -14.53 1.80
CA PRO A 918 4.80 -14.91 0.99
C PRO A 918 3.67 -15.57 1.78
N HIS A 919 4.00 -16.34 2.83
CA HIS A 919 3.02 -17.02 3.68
C HIS A 919 2.27 -16.09 4.64
N LEU A 920 2.65 -14.81 4.72
CA LEU A 920 1.98 -13.78 5.50
C LEU A 920 1.28 -12.74 4.61
N ALA A 921 1.34 -12.90 3.28
CA ALA A 921 0.79 -11.97 2.31
C ALA A 921 -0.75 -11.97 2.39
N GLU A 922 -1.34 -10.78 2.29
CA GLU A 922 -2.78 -10.55 2.45
C GLU A 922 -3.44 -10.01 1.17
N LEU A 923 -2.64 -9.48 0.24
CA LEU A 923 -3.08 -8.85 -1.00
C LEU A 923 -2.66 -9.65 -2.22
N ASP A 924 -3.53 -9.72 -3.22
CA ASP A 924 -3.16 -10.13 -4.57
C ASP A 924 -2.63 -8.89 -5.31
N LEU A 925 -1.31 -8.75 -5.39
CA LEU A 925 -0.67 -7.60 -6.03
C LEU A 925 -0.71 -7.74 -7.56
N PRO A 926 -0.98 -6.65 -8.31
CA PRO A 926 -0.85 -6.68 -9.75
C PRO A 926 0.63 -6.78 -10.17
N PRO A 927 0.94 -7.38 -11.33
CA PRO A 927 2.32 -7.66 -11.75
C PRO A 927 3.23 -6.43 -11.81
N GLU A 928 2.65 -5.23 -11.97
CA GLU A 928 3.38 -3.97 -12.04
C GLU A 928 4.00 -3.53 -10.70
N ILE A 929 3.46 -4.01 -9.57
CA ILE A 929 3.96 -3.70 -8.22
C ILE A 929 4.36 -4.92 -7.41
N GLU A 930 4.14 -6.13 -7.93
CA GLU A 930 4.66 -7.37 -7.38
C GLU A 930 6.21 -7.31 -7.30
N ASP A 931 6.78 -7.80 -6.21
CA ASP A 931 8.22 -7.75 -5.90
C ASP A 931 8.85 -6.33 -5.91
N THR A 932 8.03 -5.28 -5.80
CA THR A 932 8.53 -3.89 -5.66
C THR A 932 8.51 -3.42 -4.19
N PRO A 933 9.34 -2.43 -3.83
CA PRO A 933 9.25 -1.79 -2.51
C PRO A 933 7.86 -1.27 -2.16
N LEU A 934 7.11 -0.76 -3.14
CA LEU A 934 5.73 -0.32 -2.92
C LEU A 934 4.82 -1.52 -2.64
N GLY A 935 4.89 -2.59 -3.44
CA GLY A 935 4.09 -3.80 -3.22
C GLY A 935 4.35 -4.43 -1.85
N ASN A 936 5.61 -4.56 -1.45
CA ASN A 936 6.00 -5.08 -0.14
C ASN A 936 5.52 -4.17 1.01
N TYR A 937 5.55 -2.85 0.84
CA TYR A 937 4.98 -1.90 1.80
C TYR A 937 3.45 -2.08 1.95
N LEU A 938 2.73 -2.25 0.84
CA LEU A 938 1.28 -2.48 0.87
C LEU A 938 0.92 -3.83 1.54
N GLN A 939 1.71 -4.89 1.33
CA GLN A 939 1.54 -6.16 2.05
C GLN A 939 1.75 -5.99 3.54
N ALA A 940 2.79 -5.27 3.96
CA ALA A 940 3.04 -4.97 5.37
C ALA A 940 1.90 -4.15 6.00
N ALA A 941 1.33 -3.19 5.27
CA ALA A 941 0.20 -2.40 5.73
C ALA A 941 -1.06 -3.25 5.91
N ALA A 942 -1.36 -4.14 4.95
CA ALA A 942 -2.47 -5.08 5.07
C ALA A 942 -2.27 -6.07 6.23
N HIS A 943 -1.04 -6.52 6.46
CA HIS A 943 -0.70 -7.38 7.59
C HIS A 943 -0.89 -6.69 8.95
N LEU A 944 -0.51 -5.40 9.07
CA LEU A 944 -0.81 -4.59 10.25
C LEU A 944 -2.33 -4.47 10.44
N ASP A 945 -3.11 -4.23 9.39
CA ASP A 945 -4.57 -4.15 9.47
C ASP A 945 -5.21 -5.45 9.98
N ARG A 946 -4.73 -6.61 9.50
CA ARG A 946 -5.16 -7.91 10.02
C ARG A 946 -4.80 -8.07 11.49
N ALA A 947 -3.63 -7.59 11.93
CA ALA A 947 -3.23 -7.62 13.33
C ALA A 947 -4.14 -6.73 14.22
N LEU A 948 -4.56 -5.57 13.72
CA LEU A 948 -5.54 -4.70 14.38
C LEU A 948 -6.92 -5.37 14.48
N ALA A 949 -7.35 -6.11 13.45
CA ALA A 949 -8.58 -6.88 13.49
C ALA A 949 -8.54 -7.99 14.56
N ASP A 950 -7.39 -8.67 14.71
CA ASP A 950 -7.21 -9.68 15.75
C ASP A 950 -7.19 -9.07 17.16
N LEU A 951 -6.53 -7.92 17.34
CA LEU A 951 -6.55 -7.16 18.59
C LEU A 951 -7.99 -6.83 19.00
N GLU A 952 -8.81 -6.28 18.09
CA GLU A 952 -10.23 -6.02 18.33
C GLU A 952 -10.97 -7.30 18.75
N ARG A 953 -10.81 -8.39 17.98
CA ARG A 953 -11.49 -9.66 18.24
C ARG A 953 -11.17 -10.18 19.65
N ARG A 954 -9.90 -10.15 20.05
CA ARG A 954 -9.43 -10.63 21.36
C ARG A 954 -9.92 -9.75 22.50
N LEU A 955 -9.85 -8.43 22.35
CA LEU A 955 -10.37 -7.50 23.37
C LEU A 955 -11.91 -7.57 23.48
N ARG A 956 -12.63 -7.86 22.38
CA ARG A 956 -14.08 -8.12 22.42
C ARG A 956 -14.39 -9.41 23.17
N ALA A 957 -13.66 -10.49 22.87
CA ALA A 957 -13.81 -11.76 23.56
C ALA A 957 -13.52 -11.64 25.08
N ALA A 958 -12.61 -10.76 25.46
CA ALA A 958 -12.32 -10.44 26.86
C ALA A 958 -13.30 -9.42 27.49
N GLY A 959 -14.29 -8.92 26.76
CA GLY A 959 -15.25 -7.91 27.25
C GLY A 959 -14.64 -6.53 27.53
N ARG A 960 -13.44 -6.24 27.01
CA ARG A 960 -12.69 -4.99 27.25
C ARG A 960 -12.94 -3.91 26.20
N TRP A 961 -13.27 -4.34 24.99
CA TRP A 961 -13.29 -3.50 23.80
C TRP A 961 -14.19 -2.26 23.89
N GLU A 962 -15.41 -2.40 24.42
CA GLU A 962 -16.37 -1.27 24.51
C GLU A 962 -15.93 -0.20 25.52
N ARG A 963 -15.01 -0.53 26.44
CA ARG A 963 -14.45 0.38 27.45
C ARG A 963 -12.97 0.68 27.17
N THR A 964 -12.53 0.52 25.93
CA THR A 964 -11.15 0.82 25.51
C THR A 964 -11.15 1.92 24.45
N LEU A 965 -10.44 3.00 24.76
CA LEU A 965 -10.03 4.04 23.83
C LEU A 965 -8.84 3.51 23.02
N VAL A 966 -9.06 3.23 21.75
CA VAL A 966 -8.00 2.81 20.83
C VAL A 966 -7.57 3.99 20.00
N VAL A 967 -6.27 4.28 20.02
CA VAL A 967 -5.66 5.37 19.26
C VAL A 967 -4.62 4.75 18.34
N VAL A 968 -4.80 4.84 17.03
CA VAL A 968 -3.79 4.41 16.05
C VAL A 968 -3.30 5.62 15.30
N PHE A 969 -1.99 5.81 15.23
CA PHE A 969 -1.40 6.90 14.45
C PHE A 969 -0.11 6.47 13.76
N GLY A 970 0.15 7.01 12.58
CA GLY A 970 1.46 6.82 11.92
C GLY A 970 2.53 7.74 12.53
N ASP A 971 3.78 7.29 12.53
CA ASP A 971 4.89 8.05 13.11
C ASP A 971 5.64 8.94 12.11
N HIS A 972 5.89 8.49 10.89
CA HIS A 972 6.50 9.31 9.84
C HIS A 972 6.17 8.78 8.44
N ASP A 973 6.55 9.55 7.42
CA ASP A 973 6.43 9.10 6.04
C ASP A 973 7.26 7.83 5.74
N PRO A 974 6.83 6.97 4.79
CA PRO A 974 7.47 5.67 4.57
C PRO A 974 8.82 5.75 3.85
N ARG A 975 9.25 6.91 3.35
CA ARG A 975 10.53 7.10 2.64
C ARG A 975 10.78 6.04 1.55
N LEU A 976 9.74 5.71 0.78
CA LEU A 976 9.82 4.73 -0.30
C LEU A 976 10.99 5.07 -1.27
N PRO A 977 11.73 4.06 -1.77
CA PRO A 977 12.80 4.28 -2.74
C PRO A 977 12.31 4.99 -4.02
N PRO A 978 13.21 5.65 -4.78
CA PRO A 978 12.84 6.27 -6.05
C PRO A 978 12.19 5.27 -7.02
N GLY A 979 10.99 5.59 -7.49
CA GLY A 979 10.15 4.76 -8.34
C GLY A 979 8.89 5.55 -8.77
N PRO A 980 7.95 4.92 -9.48
CA PRO A 980 6.69 5.59 -9.82
C PRO A 980 5.95 5.97 -8.52
N ARG A 981 5.35 7.18 -8.51
CA ARG A 981 4.82 7.72 -7.25
C ARG A 981 3.59 6.92 -6.80
N PRO A 982 3.34 6.76 -5.50
CA PRO A 982 2.09 6.18 -5.01
C PRO A 982 0.85 6.84 -5.64
N ALA A 983 0.87 8.17 -5.81
CA ALA A 983 -0.19 8.92 -6.49
C ALA A 983 -0.41 8.48 -7.96
N GLU A 984 0.64 8.07 -8.67
CA GLU A 984 0.59 7.63 -10.08
C GLU A 984 0.15 6.17 -10.23
N ILE A 985 0.23 5.37 -9.16
CA ILE A 985 -0.02 3.91 -9.19
C ILE A 985 -1.30 3.53 -8.46
N VAL A 986 -1.53 4.08 -7.27
CA VAL A 986 -2.68 3.78 -6.39
C VAL A 986 -3.63 4.96 -6.23
N GLY A 987 -3.40 6.09 -6.91
CA GLY A 987 -4.38 7.17 -7.06
C GLY A 987 -4.66 7.98 -5.80
N VAL A 988 -3.62 8.33 -5.02
CA VAL A 988 -3.76 8.96 -3.70
C VAL A 988 -3.32 10.43 -3.62
N ASP A 989 -3.90 11.17 -2.67
CA ASP A 989 -3.62 12.58 -2.37
C ASP A 989 -2.34 12.76 -1.52
N GLU A 990 -1.36 13.49 -2.07
CA GLU A 990 -0.07 13.81 -1.42
C GLU A 990 -0.18 14.85 -0.28
N GLY A 991 -1.36 15.41 -0.02
CA GLY A 991 -1.62 16.31 1.10
C GLY A 991 -1.38 17.80 0.81
N PRO A 992 -1.63 18.69 1.80
CA PRO A 992 -1.60 20.14 1.59
C PRO A 992 -0.20 20.58 1.17
N ALA A 993 -0.10 21.11 -0.05
CA ALA A 993 1.18 21.50 -0.66
C ALA A 993 2.24 20.38 -0.66
N GLY A 994 1.85 19.10 -0.71
CA GLY A 994 2.77 17.96 -0.77
C GLY A 994 3.60 17.75 0.51
N LEU A 995 3.11 18.21 1.66
CA LEU A 995 3.70 17.88 2.97
C LEU A 995 3.20 16.51 3.45
N PRO A 996 4.09 15.64 3.99
CA PRO A 996 3.69 14.29 4.36
C PRO A 996 2.69 14.28 5.51
N ARG A 997 1.74 13.35 5.41
CA ARG A 997 0.70 13.11 6.41
C ARG A 997 0.75 11.67 6.90
N VAL A 998 0.40 11.51 8.16
CA VAL A 998 0.22 10.23 8.83
C VAL A 998 -1.22 10.15 9.36
N PRO A 999 -1.86 8.97 9.39
CA PRO A 999 -3.23 8.88 9.85
C PRO A 999 -3.27 9.06 11.38
N PHE A 1000 -4.39 9.56 11.90
CA PHE A 1000 -4.74 9.47 13.31
C PHE A 1000 -6.18 9.03 13.42
N VAL A 1001 -6.38 7.88 14.05
CA VAL A 1001 -7.68 7.24 14.26
C VAL A 1001 -7.89 7.06 15.75
N LEU A 1002 -8.93 7.70 16.29
CA LEU A 1002 -9.35 7.61 17.67
C LEU A 1002 -10.73 6.96 17.74
N ARG A 1003 -10.81 5.82 18.42
CA ARG A 1003 -12.02 5.00 18.51
C ARG A 1003 -12.34 4.67 19.97
N GLY A 1004 -13.62 4.67 20.30
CA GLY A 1004 -14.10 4.38 21.65
C GLY A 1004 -15.40 5.14 21.92
N PRO A 1005 -15.35 6.48 22.07
CA PRO A 1005 -16.55 7.30 22.05
C PRO A 1005 -17.17 7.33 20.63
N PRO A 1006 -18.47 7.68 20.49
CA PRO A 1006 -19.05 8.05 19.21
C PRO A 1006 -18.22 9.13 18.52
N ARG A 1007 -18.24 9.15 17.17
CA ARG A 1007 -17.49 10.11 16.35
C ARG A 1007 -17.61 11.54 16.87
N LEU A 1008 -16.50 12.07 17.38
CA LEU A 1008 -16.38 13.44 17.84
C LEU A 1008 -16.01 14.34 16.66
N ALA A 1009 -16.68 15.49 16.54
CA ALA A 1009 -16.37 16.47 15.51
C ALA A 1009 -15.02 17.13 15.81
N ALA A 1010 -14.09 17.06 14.86
CA ALA A 1010 -12.85 17.83 14.92
C ALA A 1010 -13.19 19.32 14.74
N ALA A 1011 -12.65 20.17 15.61
CA ALA A 1011 -12.84 21.62 15.56
C ALA A 1011 -11.83 22.32 14.62
N ARG A 1012 -10.98 21.54 13.93
CA ARG A 1012 -9.93 22.04 13.03
C ARG A 1012 -9.61 21.03 11.93
N THR A 1013 -9.07 21.54 10.82
CA THR A 1013 -8.68 20.77 9.62
C THR A 1013 -7.19 20.50 9.52
N VAL A 1014 -6.37 21.21 10.31
CA VAL A 1014 -4.91 21.06 10.36
C VAL A 1014 -4.50 20.69 11.78
N ALA A 1015 -3.72 19.63 11.90
CA ALA A 1015 -3.22 19.08 13.14
C ALA A 1015 -1.86 18.40 12.91
N GLY A 1016 -1.10 18.22 13.97
CA GLY A 1016 0.12 17.42 13.95
C GLY A 1016 0.17 16.43 15.10
N GLN A 1017 1.18 15.56 15.11
CA GLN A 1017 1.39 14.56 16.15
C GLN A 1017 1.54 15.16 17.56
N ILE A 1018 2.03 16.40 17.65
CA ILE A 1018 2.13 17.14 18.92
C ILE A 1018 0.77 17.26 19.64
N ASP A 1019 -0.33 17.15 18.91
CA ASP A 1019 -1.67 17.38 19.41
C ASP A 1019 -2.38 16.12 19.94
N ILE A 1020 -1.72 14.95 19.86
CA ILE A 1020 -2.31 13.68 20.24
C ILE A 1020 -2.57 13.60 21.75
N ALA A 1021 -1.56 13.80 22.60
CA ALA A 1021 -1.72 13.74 24.06
C ALA A 1021 -2.81 14.68 24.59
N PRO A 1022 -2.86 15.98 24.21
CA PRO A 1022 -3.97 16.86 24.60
C PRO A 1022 -5.35 16.36 24.15
N THR A 1023 -5.45 15.75 22.97
CA THR A 1023 -6.70 15.16 22.48
C THR A 1023 -7.14 13.98 23.34
N VAL A 1024 -6.22 13.06 23.64
CA VAL A 1024 -6.49 11.89 24.47
C VAL A 1024 -6.92 12.32 25.88
N LEU A 1025 -6.25 13.31 26.47
CA LEU A 1025 -6.60 13.84 27.78
C LEU A 1025 -7.99 14.50 27.80
N ASP A 1026 -8.34 15.28 26.76
CA ASP A 1026 -9.68 15.84 26.64
C ASP A 1026 -10.76 14.75 26.57
N VAL A 1027 -10.54 13.68 25.79
CA VAL A 1027 -11.49 12.56 25.71
C VAL A 1027 -11.65 11.86 27.06
N LEU A 1028 -10.56 11.69 27.81
CA LEU A 1028 -10.60 11.07 29.15
C LEU A 1028 -11.14 12.00 30.24
N GLY A 1029 -11.29 13.30 29.93
CA GLY A 1029 -11.78 14.31 30.85
C GLY A 1029 -10.75 14.72 31.90
N LEU A 1030 -9.48 14.82 31.46
CA LEU A 1030 -8.32 15.26 32.22
C LEU A 1030 -7.76 16.53 31.56
N ASP A 1031 -7.38 17.53 32.35
CA ASP A 1031 -6.81 18.76 31.78
C ASP A 1031 -5.35 18.52 31.34
N PRO A 1032 -4.97 18.92 30.10
CA PRO A 1032 -3.59 18.83 29.67
C PRO A 1032 -2.68 19.77 30.50
N PRO A 1033 -1.50 19.30 30.94
CA PRO A 1033 -0.51 20.16 31.58
C PRO A 1033 -0.14 21.34 30.67
N PRO A 1034 0.09 22.55 31.22
CA PRO A 1034 0.46 23.72 30.41
C PRO A 1034 1.72 23.53 29.55
N THR A 1035 2.59 22.60 29.96
CA THR A 1035 3.81 22.23 29.23
C THR A 1035 3.56 21.43 27.96
N MET A 1036 2.37 20.87 27.77
CA MET A 1036 1.97 20.26 26.50
C MET A 1036 1.64 21.38 25.51
N LEU A 1037 2.45 21.51 24.46
CA LEU A 1037 2.36 22.63 23.55
C LEU A 1037 1.38 22.40 22.41
N GLY A 1038 0.98 21.16 22.16
CA GLY A 1038 -0.09 20.85 21.22
C GLY A 1038 -1.45 21.35 21.73
N THR A 1039 -2.40 21.40 20.81
CA THR A 1039 -3.80 21.72 21.07
C THR A 1039 -4.67 20.56 20.59
N SER A 1040 -5.52 20.05 21.48
CA SER A 1040 -6.50 19.00 21.14
C SER A 1040 -7.26 19.30 19.84
N ILE A 1041 -7.46 18.28 18.99
CA ILE A 1041 -8.25 18.42 17.75
C ILE A 1041 -9.71 18.80 17.99
N LEU A 1042 -10.19 18.63 19.22
CA LEU A 1042 -11.56 18.94 19.64
C LEU A 1042 -11.73 20.42 20.02
N ARG A 1043 -10.64 21.20 20.06
CA ARG A 1043 -10.64 22.62 20.39
C ARG A 1043 -10.31 23.46 19.14
N PRO A 1044 -11.01 24.59 18.92
CA PRO A 1044 -10.66 25.49 17.84
C PRO A 1044 -9.29 26.13 18.13
N SER A 1045 -8.42 26.17 17.12
CA SER A 1045 -7.09 26.77 17.22
C SER A 1045 -6.72 27.42 15.90
N ALA A 1046 -6.24 28.66 15.97
CA ALA A 1046 -5.62 29.35 14.83
C ALA A 1046 -4.09 29.16 14.79
N ARG A 1047 -3.52 28.43 15.77
CA ARG A 1047 -2.07 28.26 15.89
C ARG A 1047 -1.51 27.42 14.75
N PRO A 1048 -0.38 27.82 14.16
CA PRO A 1048 0.23 27.06 13.09
C PRO A 1048 0.99 25.85 13.62
N SER A 1049 1.08 24.84 12.76
CA SER A 1049 1.87 23.63 12.98
C SER A 1049 3.23 23.76 12.30
N TRP A 1050 4.30 23.72 13.08
CA TRP A 1050 5.65 23.59 12.55
C TRP A 1050 5.90 22.15 12.07
N VAL A 1051 6.54 22.01 10.91
CA VAL A 1051 6.97 20.74 10.31
C VAL A 1051 8.49 20.83 10.10
N PRO A 1052 9.30 20.14 10.92
CA PRO A 1052 10.76 20.27 10.87
C PRO A 1052 11.30 20.11 9.45
N ARG A 1053 12.13 21.08 9.03
CA ARG A 1053 12.81 21.14 7.72
C ARG A 1053 11.90 21.22 6.49
N ARG A 1054 10.57 21.09 6.63
CA ARG A 1054 9.63 21.06 5.50
C ARG A 1054 8.72 22.27 5.44
N GLY A 1055 8.28 22.83 6.57
CA GLY A 1055 7.48 24.04 6.54
C GLY A 1055 6.79 24.45 7.83
N VAL A 1056 5.86 25.38 7.67
CA VAL A 1056 4.85 25.76 8.66
C VAL A 1056 3.49 25.72 7.97
N VAL A 1057 2.51 25.09 8.62
CA VAL A 1057 1.14 24.97 8.11
C VAL A 1057 0.21 25.74 9.03
N GLY A 1058 -0.47 26.74 8.47
CA GLY A 1058 -1.51 27.51 9.15
C GLY A 1058 -2.91 27.04 8.79
N ARG A 1059 -3.91 27.84 9.16
CA ARG A 1059 -5.32 27.54 8.87
C ARG A 1059 -5.64 27.54 7.37
N ASP A 1060 -5.02 28.42 6.58
CA ASP A 1060 -5.33 28.63 5.16
C ASP A 1060 -4.08 28.84 4.29
N ARG A 1061 -2.89 28.76 4.90
CA ARG A 1061 -1.59 29.04 4.28
C ARG A 1061 -0.55 28.00 4.67
N VAL A 1062 0.41 27.79 3.80
CA VAL A 1062 1.58 26.91 4.01
C VAL A 1062 2.84 27.67 3.62
N LEU A 1063 3.78 27.79 4.57
CA LEU A 1063 5.14 28.19 4.26
C LEU A 1063 5.98 26.92 4.09
N ARG A 1064 6.32 26.56 2.86
CA ARG A 1064 7.07 25.34 2.55
C ARG A 1064 8.55 25.65 2.27
N TRP A 1065 9.45 24.84 2.79
CA TRP A 1065 10.87 24.87 2.48
C TRP A 1065 11.22 23.76 1.48
N ARG A 1066 11.84 24.13 0.35
CA ARG A 1066 12.30 23.18 -0.68
C ARG A 1066 13.59 23.70 -1.32
N ASP A 1067 14.62 22.85 -1.41
CA ASP A 1067 15.91 23.15 -2.06
C ASP A 1067 16.58 24.46 -1.59
N GLY A 1068 16.37 24.83 -0.32
CA GLY A 1068 16.91 26.06 0.28
C GLY A 1068 16.08 27.33 0.03
N ALA A 1069 14.96 27.23 -0.70
CA ALA A 1069 14.01 28.32 -0.89
C ALA A 1069 12.75 28.13 -0.02
N ALA A 1070 12.14 29.25 0.38
CA ALA A 1070 10.86 29.28 1.09
C ALA A 1070 9.75 29.76 0.15
N GLU A 1071 8.66 29.00 0.04
CA GLU A 1071 7.51 29.30 -0.79
C GLU A 1071 6.27 29.48 0.09
N CYS A 1072 5.53 30.57 -0.13
CA CYS A 1072 4.22 30.75 0.50
C CYS A 1072 3.13 30.22 -0.43
N LEU A 1073 2.29 29.33 0.08
CA LEU A 1073 1.26 28.61 -0.65
C LEU A 1073 -0.07 28.72 0.10
N ASP A 1074 -1.19 28.54 -0.59
CA ASP A 1074 -2.45 28.17 0.07
C ASP A 1074 -2.52 26.65 0.31
N LEU A 1075 -3.54 26.17 1.03
CA LEU A 1075 -3.71 24.74 1.30
C LEU A 1075 -3.86 23.88 0.04
N SER A 1076 -4.31 24.47 -1.08
CA SER A 1076 -4.39 23.79 -2.39
C SER A 1076 -3.05 23.73 -3.13
N GLY A 1077 -1.98 24.29 -2.56
CA GLY A 1077 -0.65 24.32 -3.15
C GLY A 1077 -0.42 25.46 -4.15
N ARG A 1078 -1.35 26.42 -4.29
CA ARG A 1078 -1.16 27.58 -5.18
C ARG A 1078 -0.29 28.64 -4.51
N ARG A 1079 0.65 29.18 -5.28
CA ARG A 1079 1.60 30.21 -4.79
C ARG A 1079 0.89 31.50 -4.38
N ARG A 1080 1.40 32.10 -3.30
CA ARG A 1080 1.00 33.40 -2.75
C ARG A 1080 2.24 34.30 -2.57
N PRO A 1081 2.08 35.62 -2.47
CA PRO A 1081 3.18 36.52 -2.10
C PRO A 1081 3.86 36.06 -0.80
N ARG A 1082 5.18 36.17 -0.72
CA ARG A 1082 5.97 35.62 0.40
C ARG A 1082 5.60 36.26 1.73
N GLU A 1083 5.26 37.54 1.70
CA GLU A 1083 4.86 38.37 2.83
C GLU A 1083 3.58 37.83 3.49
N ALA A 1084 2.71 37.16 2.73
CA ALA A 1084 1.47 36.57 3.24
C ALA A 1084 1.70 35.41 4.23
N CYS A 1085 2.93 34.89 4.33
CA CYS A 1085 3.33 33.87 5.30
C CYS A 1085 4.28 34.40 6.40
N ALA A 1086 4.52 35.72 6.48
CA ALA A 1086 5.45 36.29 7.46
C ALA A 1086 5.00 36.05 8.91
N GLU A 1087 3.73 36.31 9.21
CA GLU A 1087 3.14 36.08 10.53
C GLU A 1087 3.14 34.60 10.91
N LEU A 1088 2.85 33.73 9.93
CA LEU A 1088 2.84 32.28 10.09
C LEU A 1088 4.19 31.75 10.60
N SER A 1089 5.29 32.24 10.02
CA SER A 1089 6.64 31.87 10.42
C SER A 1089 6.98 32.33 11.84
N ALA A 1090 6.54 33.53 12.23
CA ALA A 1090 6.83 34.09 13.55
C ALA A 1090 6.11 33.32 14.67
N GLN A 1091 4.83 33.01 14.48
CA GLN A 1091 4.03 32.25 15.44
C GLN A 1091 4.55 30.82 15.64
N ALA A 1092 5.02 30.17 14.57
CA ALA A 1092 5.62 28.84 14.67
C ALA A 1092 6.98 28.85 15.37
N ALA A 1093 7.79 29.89 15.14
CA ALA A 1093 9.08 30.05 15.81
C ALA A 1093 8.92 30.12 17.34
N GLU A 1094 7.91 30.84 17.83
CA GLU A 1094 7.58 30.91 19.26
C GLU A 1094 7.32 29.53 19.88
N ALA A 1095 6.43 28.73 19.29
CA ALA A 1095 6.06 27.42 19.84
C ALA A 1095 7.26 26.45 19.82
N ARG A 1096 8.06 26.50 18.75
CA ARG A 1096 9.29 25.74 18.61
C ARG A 1096 10.33 26.14 19.65
N ASP A 1097 10.58 27.44 19.83
CA ASP A 1097 11.58 27.94 20.76
C ASP A 1097 11.21 27.62 22.22
N LEU A 1098 9.91 27.65 22.53
CA LEU A 1098 9.38 27.20 23.82
C LEU A 1098 9.57 25.69 24.04
N SER A 1099 9.31 24.87 23.02
CA SER A 1099 9.58 23.43 23.07
C SER A 1099 11.05 23.16 23.34
N ARG A 1100 11.93 23.83 22.58
CA ARG A 1100 13.38 23.73 22.74
C ARG A 1100 13.81 24.13 24.14
N TRP A 1101 13.28 25.23 24.68
CA TRP A 1101 13.58 25.67 26.03
C TRP A 1101 13.21 24.59 27.07
N LEU A 1102 12.05 23.96 26.93
CA LEU A 1102 11.63 22.85 27.81
C LEU A 1102 12.56 21.63 27.68
N LEU A 1103 12.99 21.30 26.46
CA LEU A 1103 13.94 20.22 26.19
C LEU A 1103 15.35 20.51 26.71
N ASP A 1104 15.81 21.76 26.69
CA ASP A 1104 17.18 22.12 27.07
C ASP A 1104 17.36 22.27 28.60
N HIS A 1105 16.31 22.70 29.31
CA HIS A 1105 16.40 23.10 30.72
C HIS A 1105 15.72 22.15 31.71
N GLY A 1106 14.88 21.21 31.27
CA GLY A 1106 14.25 20.25 32.18
C GLY A 1106 13.28 20.84 33.21
N ALA A 1107 12.68 21.98 32.89
CA ALA A 1107 11.70 22.64 33.76
C ALA A 1107 10.29 22.02 33.68
N GLY A 1108 10.08 20.99 32.85
CA GLY A 1108 8.75 20.46 32.53
C GLY A 1108 7.93 20.04 33.75
N ARG A 1109 8.52 19.28 34.68
CA ARG A 1109 7.83 18.84 35.91
C ARG A 1109 7.55 19.99 36.88
N VAL A 1110 8.49 20.93 37.01
CA VAL A 1110 8.32 22.13 37.86
C VAL A 1110 7.20 23.04 37.33
N LEU A 1111 7.12 23.21 36.02
CA LEU A 1111 6.08 24.01 35.36
C LEU A 1111 4.71 23.31 35.33
N ALA A 1112 4.68 21.98 35.37
CA ALA A 1112 3.46 21.19 35.48
C ALA A 1112 2.89 21.11 36.92
N GLY A 1113 3.61 21.65 37.93
CA GLY A 1113 3.15 21.67 39.32
C GLY A 1113 3.43 20.40 40.14
N SER A 1114 4.27 19.48 39.64
CA SER A 1114 4.48 18.14 40.22
C SER A 1114 5.76 17.96 41.07
N GLY A 1115 6.25 19.03 41.72
CA GLY A 1115 7.33 18.95 42.73
C GLY A 1115 8.69 19.55 42.31
N ALA A 1116 9.51 19.86 43.33
CA ALA A 1116 10.77 20.63 43.26
C ALA A 1116 11.85 20.04 42.31
N PRO A 1117 12.84 20.85 41.84
CA PRO A 1117 13.96 20.37 41.02
C PRO A 1117 14.87 19.44 41.83
N GLY A 1118 14.50 18.15 41.90
CA GLY A 1118 15.20 17.13 42.68
C GLY A 1118 16.43 16.57 41.97
N ARG A 1119 17.58 16.61 42.65
CA ARG A 1119 18.80 15.88 42.32
C ARG A 1119 18.50 14.41 42.00
N ALA A 1120 19.13 13.88 40.96
CA ALA A 1120 19.10 12.45 40.64
C ALA A 1120 19.57 11.60 41.84
N PRO A 1121 19.01 10.39 42.06
CA PRO A 1121 19.51 9.49 43.08
C PRO A 1121 20.96 9.11 42.76
N ALA A 1122 21.81 9.07 43.79
CA ALA A 1122 23.19 8.64 43.69
C ALA A 1122 23.27 7.24 43.06
N ARG A 1123 24.18 7.08 42.09
CA ARG A 1123 24.48 5.81 41.44
C ARG A 1123 24.92 4.79 42.49
N THR A 1124 24.10 3.78 42.76
CA THR A 1124 24.60 2.50 43.28
C THR A 1124 25.07 1.67 42.09
N ALA A 1125 26.37 1.41 42.03
CA ALA A 1125 26.95 0.50 41.05
C ALA A 1125 26.35 -0.91 41.23
N PRO A 1126 26.13 -1.69 40.15
CA PRO A 1126 25.80 -3.09 40.31
C PRO A 1126 27.01 -3.82 40.90
N SER A 1127 26.77 -4.57 41.98
CA SER A 1127 27.72 -5.56 42.51
C SER A 1127 27.89 -6.70 41.48
N PRO A 1128 29.06 -7.35 41.42
CA PRO A 1128 29.55 -8.10 40.27
C PRO A 1128 28.68 -9.27 39.82
#